data_AF-A0A2G6E7F9-F1
#
_entry.id   AF-A0A2G6E7F9-F1
#
_cell.length_a   1.000
_cell.length_b   1.000
_cell.length_c   1.000
_cell.angle_alpha   90.00
_cell.angle_beta   90.00
_cell.angle_gamma   90.00
#
_symmetry.space_group_name_H-M   'P 1'
#
loop_
_entity.id
_entity.type
_entity.pdbx_description
1 polymer ?
#
loop_
_entity_poly.entity_id
_entity_poly.type
_entity_poly.pdbx_seq_one_letter_code
_entity_poly.pdbx_strand_id
1 'polypeptide(L)'
;MMNNRMNFLQYPLTVFYVVTILVVGFCALLPVQSAAELRAFPGAEGFGANASGGRGGDVVYVTNLNPEGPGSLNEALGYLHENPDMLKPRYILFKISGLISPGSSWIHTTHIEHGDFTLAGHTSPGGVILPGLFTSCNGAERCDVDNMIIRHLRSRPAGRENALDDAIRLNNAQNVILDHCSFGRASDEVMQISYNKNFSVQNSLFAETLGSHADRGGVLVKYGSYQKPNTRISFHHNMFNRIQGRMPQVDCSDDKDDSYCRDGNSMELELSNNVMWDAGTPIVFKGSYLDESPMNHKYNVNLVNNYYYVRDSRYSSPYQFGMWAFYGDNSDNAFYVAGNKMNIYPDSSDFELFGWATYVHPNTNPVPGIHRSSRHSYPTIQYTPTEQLVQYMIQNVGAFPRDPMDRRLMSWVEREEIDPTHWSRAPRNDALQFDWSEAPLPPLDSDDDGMPDEWEICNGLDPLTQDHTGKQLSVRYTGVEGYDNLEVYLNRLSDHLVNGTALLEGQCRNYPVRLRAEASASQVNSGETIHFTITVPDGQAIERVALSLDLLEDPYQFPSPKEHDIKVGQHDRKWEYDYTVPDGRQAGNYSVLLALKNTSGENGYAIIRFGDDPTTQYFQGESAFHQLTIHKSGYGTIVSQPAGIDCGEGCVEAVALYQEESSVELVATARPGYIFSGWSEAHCGTETVCRVTMDRDTQITATFEEDSGEIRFSKEQTLHRDRGGSPSQPFVCRGDTISYSISAVNTFQSAISLVISDTLSPLVEYIASSLEINDEKVELNFSDQLEYAGELASGDAIEISFDVLVNQDALVRERVENTAVLTAYFVGWHTPFIRDRQSNTTSARVLESVAVPEPSTYLLLGSGLLLCALAKKTIEEKR
;
A
#
# COMPACT_ATOMS: atom_id res chain seq x y z
N MET A 1 -27.40 53.10 52.15
CA MET A 1 -26.97 51.80 52.69
C MET A 1 -26.40 50.97 51.54
N MET A 2 -25.11 50.64 51.55
CA MET A 2 -24.53 49.47 50.87
C MET A 2 -23.03 49.32 51.17
N ASN A 3 -22.67 48.09 51.57
CA ASN A 3 -21.56 47.22 51.15
C ASN A 3 -20.06 47.40 51.52
N ASN A 4 -19.55 46.24 51.99
CA ASN A 4 -18.31 45.50 51.64
C ASN A 4 -16.94 45.86 52.24
N ARG A 5 -16.31 44.89 52.92
CA ARG A 5 -15.24 43.96 52.42
C ARG A 5 -14.58 43.22 53.60
N MET A 6 -14.10 41.98 53.39
CA MET A 6 -13.22 41.26 54.32
C MET A 6 -11.99 40.68 53.60
N ASN A 7 -10.84 40.84 54.26
CA ASN A 7 -9.59 40.07 54.16
C ASN A 7 -9.30 39.55 55.58
N PHE A 8 -8.66 38.40 55.77
CA PHE A 8 -7.66 38.13 56.84
C PHE A 8 -7.01 36.76 56.52
N LEU A 9 -5.69 36.59 56.34
CA LEU A 9 -4.46 36.74 57.17
C LEU A 9 -4.06 35.47 57.99
N GLN A 10 -2.76 35.22 57.93
CA GLN A 10 -1.92 34.07 58.32
C GLN A 10 -1.93 33.64 59.80
N TYR A 11 -1.52 32.38 60.09
CA TYR A 11 -0.28 31.98 60.85
C TYR A 11 -0.25 30.45 61.16
N PRO A 12 0.86 29.82 61.66
CA PRO A 12 1.39 28.53 61.16
C PRO A 12 1.34 27.38 62.19
N LEU A 13 1.68 26.14 61.79
CA LEU A 13 1.72 24.98 62.69
C LEU A 13 2.82 23.96 62.36
N THR A 14 3.48 23.48 63.42
CA THR A 14 4.51 22.46 63.47
C THR A 14 3.92 21.11 63.89
N VAL A 15 4.48 20.03 63.34
CA VAL A 15 4.45 18.63 63.82
C VAL A 15 3.16 17.81 63.60
N PHE A 16 3.10 17.10 62.48
CA PHE A 16 2.48 15.77 62.37
C PHE A 16 3.25 14.93 61.34
N TYR A 17 4.22 14.15 61.80
CA TYR A 17 4.88 13.08 61.04
C TYR A 17 4.24 11.76 61.48
N VAL A 18 3.79 10.92 60.53
CA VAL A 18 3.77 9.42 60.52
C VAL A 18 2.71 8.78 59.60
N VAL A 19 1.77 9.48 58.96
CA VAL A 19 0.76 8.81 58.08
C VAL A 19 0.72 9.28 56.61
N THR A 20 1.71 10.04 56.13
CA THR A 20 1.71 10.54 54.74
C THR A 20 2.97 10.17 53.96
N ILE A 21 3.40 8.91 54.00
CA ILE A 21 4.50 8.40 53.15
C ILE A 21 4.06 7.20 52.27
N LEU A 22 2.76 6.90 52.16
CA LEU A 22 2.26 5.81 51.30
C LEU A 22 1.14 6.20 50.32
N VAL A 23 0.96 7.50 50.02
CA VAL A 23 0.00 7.97 48.98
C VAL A 23 0.62 8.98 47.99
N VAL A 24 1.92 9.30 48.09
CA VAL A 24 2.63 10.16 47.10
C VAL A 24 3.61 9.35 46.23
N GLY A 25 3.68 8.02 46.42
CA GLY A 25 4.62 7.13 45.72
C GLY A 25 4.03 6.34 44.54
N PHE A 26 2.88 6.72 43.99
CA PHE A 26 2.27 6.06 42.83
C PHE A 26 1.47 7.04 41.96
N CYS A 27 1.98 8.27 41.78
CA CYS A 27 1.70 8.96 40.52
C CYS A 27 2.59 8.29 39.49
N ALA A 28 2.01 7.39 38.71
CA ALA A 28 2.64 6.86 37.51
C ALA A 28 3.27 8.04 36.76
N LEU A 29 4.60 8.03 36.63
CA LEU A 29 5.27 8.63 35.49
C LEU A 29 4.77 7.86 34.27
N LEU A 30 3.54 8.15 33.83
CA LEU A 30 3.17 7.91 32.46
C LEU A 30 4.19 8.71 31.66
N PRO A 31 4.92 8.09 30.72
CA PRO A 31 5.67 8.89 29.77
C PRO A 31 4.66 9.88 29.19
N VAL A 32 4.93 11.18 29.34
CA VAL A 32 4.31 12.15 28.46
C VAL A 32 4.81 11.75 27.10
N GLN A 33 4.02 10.94 26.41
CA GLN A 33 4.24 10.63 25.02
C GLN A 33 4.09 11.98 24.34
N SER A 34 5.23 12.61 24.03
CA SER A 34 5.25 13.74 23.13
C SER A 34 4.39 13.32 21.95
N ALA A 35 3.29 14.05 21.70
CA ALA A 35 2.55 13.86 20.47
C ALA A 35 3.58 13.90 19.34
N ALA A 36 3.69 12.83 18.56
CA ALA A 36 4.56 12.83 17.41
C ALA A 36 4.11 13.99 16.51
N GLU A 37 5.05 14.82 16.06
CA GLU A 37 4.75 15.94 15.18
C GLU A 37 4.10 15.41 13.90
N LEU A 38 2.95 15.98 13.53
CA LEU A 38 2.15 15.51 12.40
C LEU A 38 2.95 15.69 11.09
N ARG A 39 3.09 14.61 10.32
CA ARG A 39 3.82 14.63 9.06
C ARG A 39 3.12 15.49 8.02
N ALA A 40 3.82 15.91 6.97
CA ALA A 40 3.29 16.68 5.85
C ALA A 40 2.06 16.01 5.21
N PHE A 41 2.14 14.72 4.98
CA PHE A 41 1.06 13.85 4.55
C PHE A 41 1.42 12.40 4.97
N PRO A 42 0.45 11.47 5.00
CA PRO A 42 0.75 10.05 5.21
C PRO A 42 1.79 9.54 4.20
N GLY A 43 2.91 9.00 4.69
CA GLY A 43 4.03 8.56 3.83
C GLY A 43 5.07 9.63 3.50
N ALA A 44 4.98 10.83 4.07
CA ALA A 44 6.07 11.81 4.03
C ALA A 44 7.23 11.37 4.96
N GLU A 45 8.43 11.28 4.40
CA GLU A 45 9.63 10.80 5.10
C GLU A 45 10.85 11.72 4.89
N GLY A 46 11.92 11.47 5.64
CA GLY A 46 13.13 12.29 5.61
C GLY A 46 13.05 13.59 6.43
N PHE A 47 14.03 14.47 6.24
CA PHE A 47 14.19 15.70 7.03
C PHE A 47 13.09 16.76 6.85
N GLY A 48 12.42 16.79 5.69
CA GLY A 48 11.34 17.72 5.36
C GLY A 48 9.94 17.20 5.67
N ALA A 49 9.84 15.97 6.20
CA ALA A 49 8.59 15.27 6.43
C ALA A 49 7.62 15.95 7.41
N ASN A 50 8.05 16.97 8.15
CA ASN A 50 7.23 17.68 9.14
C ASN A 50 6.76 19.06 8.63
N ALA A 51 7.00 19.41 7.37
CA ALA A 51 6.39 20.59 6.76
C ALA A 51 4.86 20.51 6.90
N SER A 52 4.19 21.57 7.33
CA SER A 52 2.73 21.65 7.36
C SER A 52 2.14 22.24 6.08
N GLY A 53 2.95 22.92 5.26
CA GLY A 53 2.52 23.57 4.03
C GLY A 53 1.33 24.50 4.27
N GLY A 54 0.24 24.25 3.54
CA GLY A 54 -0.99 25.04 3.59
C GLY A 54 -1.97 24.67 4.71
N ARG A 55 -1.62 23.75 5.62
CA ARG A 55 -2.53 23.22 6.65
C ARG A 55 -3.27 24.31 7.45
N GLY A 56 -4.58 24.17 7.57
CA GLY A 56 -5.49 25.10 8.23
C GLY A 56 -5.70 26.41 7.46
N GLY A 57 -5.23 26.46 6.21
CA GLY A 57 -5.18 27.64 5.36
C GLY A 57 -6.36 27.81 4.41
N ASP A 58 -6.30 28.87 3.62
CA ASP A 58 -7.29 29.18 2.58
C ASP A 58 -7.03 28.35 1.31
N VAL A 59 -8.07 28.06 0.52
CA VAL A 59 -7.92 27.44 -0.80
C VAL A 59 -7.78 28.52 -1.87
N VAL A 60 -6.76 28.38 -2.72
CA VAL A 60 -6.44 29.31 -3.80
C VAL A 60 -6.33 28.55 -5.11
N TYR A 61 -7.21 28.87 -6.05
CA TYR A 61 -7.26 28.21 -7.35
C TYR A 61 -6.42 28.91 -8.42
N VAL A 62 -5.61 28.13 -9.12
CA VAL A 62 -5.06 28.49 -10.43
C VAL A 62 -6.11 28.16 -11.48
N THR A 63 -6.56 29.19 -12.20
CA THR A 63 -7.70 29.12 -13.14
C THR A 63 -7.33 29.47 -14.58
N ASN A 64 -6.08 29.85 -14.83
CA ASN A 64 -5.60 30.09 -16.19
C ASN A 64 -4.10 29.76 -16.35
N LEU A 65 -3.69 29.63 -17.61
CA LEU A 65 -2.30 29.32 -17.99
C LEU A 65 -1.43 30.58 -18.19
N ASN A 66 -1.92 31.76 -17.84
CA ASN A 66 -1.14 32.99 -18.00
C ASN A 66 0.01 33.01 -16.97
N PRO A 67 1.14 33.66 -17.29
CA PRO A 67 2.27 33.72 -16.37
C PRO A 67 2.05 34.66 -15.18
N GLU A 68 1.11 35.60 -15.26
CA GLU A 68 0.83 36.59 -14.23
C GLU A 68 -0.63 37.07 -14.29
N GLY A 69 -1.05 37.79 -13.24
CA GLY A 69 -2.38 38.38 -13.09
C GLY A 69 -3.39 37.47 -12.39
N PRO A 70 -4.64 37.95 -12.21
CA PRO A 70 -5.70 37.24 -11.52
C PRO A 70 -5.87 35.78 -11.98
N GLY A 71 -5.82 34.83 -11.05
CA GLY A 71 -5.99 33.40 -11.28
C GLY A 71 -4.76 32.67 -11.85
N SER A 72 -3.62 33.35 -11.97
CA SER A 72 -2.35 32.75 -12.40
C SER A 72 -1.62 32.04 -11.25
N LEU A 73 -0.74 31.10 -11.57
CA LEU A 73 0.07 30.40 -10.56
C LEU A 73 1.00 31.35 -9.79
N ASN A 74 1.60 32.34 -10.46
CA ASN A 74 2.50 33.28 -9.79
C ASN A 74 1.75 34.15 -8.77
N GLU A 75 0.53 34.58 -9.07
CA GLU A 75 -0.30 35.29 -8.09
C GLU A 75 -0.63 34.40 -6.89
N ALA A 76 -1.00 33.13 -7.12
CA ALA A 76 -1.27 32.17 -6.03
C ALA A 76 -0.03 31.90 -5.15
N LEU A 77 1.16 31.95 -5.73
CA LEU A 77 2.44 31.86 -5.00
C LEU A 77 2.82 33.15 -4.25
N GLY A 78 2.06 34.23 -4.42
CA GLY A 78 2.28 35.51 -3.75
C GLY A 78 3.31 36.40 -4.45
N TYR A 79 3.63 36.11 -5.72
CA TYR A 79 4.60 36.91 -6.48
C TYR A 79 4.13 38.37 -6.61
N LEU A 80 5.02 39.34 -6.31
CA LEU A 80 4.75 40.79 -6.31
C LEU A 80 3.81 41.30 -5.20
N HIS A 81 3.47 40.49 -4.20
CA HIS A 81 2.75 40.99 -3.02
C HIS A 81 3.72 41.74 -2.08
N GLU A 82 3.51 43.04 -1.91
CA GLU A 82 4.41 43.92 -1.13
C GLU A 82 4.44 43.62 0.38
N ASN A 83 3.51 42.80 0.91
CA ASN A 83 3.41 42.50 2.33
C ASN A 83 3.26 40.98 2.62
N PRO A 84 4.34 40.28 3.04
CA PRO A 84 4.30 38.85 3.36
C PRO A 84 3.39 38.52 4.55
N ASP A 85 3.19 39.44 5.50
CA ASP A 85 2.33 39.22 6.68
C ASP A 85 0.83 39.12 6.32
N MET A 86 0.48 39.31 5.05
CA MET A 86 -0.88 39.17 4.52
C MET A 86 -1.17 37.79 3.92
N LEU A 87 -0.13 36.99 3.64
CA LEU A 87 -0.29 35.65 3.06
C LEU A 87 -0.43 34.64 4.19
N LYS A 88 -1.66 34.20 4.44
CA LYS A 88 -1.94 33.07 5.33
C LYS A 88 -1.44 31.76 4.72
N PRO A 89 -1.33 30.68 5.53
CA PRO A 89 -1.22 29.32 4.99
C PRO A 89 -2.26 29.09 3.90
N ARG A 90 -1.87 28.42 2.82
CA ARG A 90 -2.77 28.23 1.66
C ARG A 90 -2.55 26.92 0.91
N TYR A 91 -3.64 26.35 0.45
CA TYR A 91 -3.63 25.26 -0.53
C TYR A 91 -3.73 25.86 -1.93
N ILE A 92 -2.73 25.60 -2.77
CA ILE A 92 -2.72 26.05 -4.16
C ILE A 92 -3.10 24.86 -5.04
N LEU A 93 -4.29 24.93 -5.62
CA LEU A 93 -4.93 23.87 -6.40
C LEU A 93 -5.19 24.32 -7.84
N PHE A 94 -5.43 23.40 -8.76
CA PHE A 94 -5.56 23.70 -10.19
C PHE A 94 -6.95 23.34 -10.73
N LYS A 95 -7.66 24.32 -11.31
CA LYS A 95 -8.86 24.10 -12.15
C LYS A 95 -8.52 23.99 -13.65
N ILE A 96 -7.23 23.93 -13.98
CA ILE A 96 -6.73 23.89 -15.36
C ILE A 96 -5.74 22.74 -15.56
N SER A 97 -5.51 22.39 -16.82
CA SER A 97 -4.46 21.47 -17.27
C SER A 97 -3.68 22.12 -18.41
N GLY A 98 -2.37 21.85 -18.50
CA GLY A 98 -1.55 22.35 -19.59
C GLY A 98 -0.21 22.96 -19.20
N LEU A 99 0.43 23.59 -20.18
CA LEU A 99 1.70 24.30 -20.02
C LEU A 99 1.41 25.72 -19.52
N ILE A 100 1.88 26.07 -18.32
CA ILE A 100 1.90 27.47 -17.88
C ILE A 100 2.76 28.25 -18.87
N SER A 101 2.18 29.30 -19.44
CA SER A 101 2.79 30.04 -20.54
C SER A 101 4.15 30.59 -20.12
N PRO A 102 5.23 30.29 -20.87
CA PRO A 102 6.56 30.79 -20.53
C PRO A 102 6.73 32.29 -20.75
N GLY A 103 5.77 32.97 -21.38
CA GLY A 103 5.88 34.38 -21.75
C GLY A 103 7.17 34.72 -22.50
N SER A 104 7.55 36.00 -22.54
CA SER A 104 8.74 36.51 -23.28
C SER A 104 9.89 37.01 -22.41
N SER A 105 9.64 37.26 -21.11
CA SER A 105 10.59 37.79 -20.13
C SER A 105 10.83 36.80 -18.96
N TRP A 106 11.90 37.04 -18.18
CA TRP A 106 12.29 36.24 -17.01
C TRP A 106 11.21 36.22 -15.91
N ILE A 107 10.42 37.30 -15.79
CA ILE A 107 9.27 37.44 -14.88
C ILE A 107 8.17 36.38 -15.07
N HIS A 108 8.19 35.65 -16.19
CA HIS A 108 7.21 34.63 -16.49
C HIS A 108 7.67 33.21 -16.10
N THR A 109 8.80 33.06 -15.38
CA THR A 109 9.11 31.78 -14.72
C THR A 109 8.20 31.62 -13.50
N THR A 110 8.06 30.42 -12.94
CA THR A 110 7.29 30.27 -11.71
C THR A 110 8.14 30.73 -10.52
N HIS A 111 7.70 31.81 -9.86
CA HIS A 111 8.45 32.49 -8.81
C HIS A 111 7.87 32.17 -7.43
N ILE A 112 8.71 31.67 -6.52
CA ILE A 112 8.36 31.45 -5.11
C ILE A 112 9.05 32.53 -4.28
N GLU A 113 8.27 33.45 -3.72
CA GLU A 113 8.76 34.51 -2.83
C GLU A 113 8.38 34.27 -1.36
N HIS A 114 7.32 33.47 -1.13
CA HIS A 114 6.72 33.26 0.18
C HIS A 114 6.37 31.80 0.43
N GLY A 115 6.56 31.38 1.68
CA GLY A 115 6.29 30.05 2.19
C GLY A 115 4.82 29.77 2.54
N ASP A 116 4.63 28.82 3.46
CA ASP A 116 3.34 28.39 4.04
C ASP A 116 2.30 27.98 2.99
N PHE A 117 2.67 27.02 2.13
CA PHE A 117 1.74 26.50 1.14
C PHE A 117 1.90 25.02 0.82
N THR A 118 0.78 24.43 0.40
CA THR A 118 0.74 23.13 -0.28
C THR A 118 0.37 23.36 -1.73
N LEU A 119 1.28 23.04 -2.65
CA LEU A 119 1.06 23.12 -4.09
C LEU A 119 0.77 21.73 -4.64
N ALA A 120 -0.50 21.45 -4.90
CA ALA A 120 -0.99 20.11 -5.22
C ALA A 120 -1.26 19.95 -6.72
N GLY A 121 -0.21 19.66 -7.49
CA GLY A 121 -0.29 19.50 -8.96
C GLY A 121 -1.23 18.40 -9.44
N HIS A 122 -1.49 17.39 -8.62
CA HIS A 122 -2.42 16.28 -8.93
C HIS A 122 -3.90 16.69 -8.93
N THR A 123 -4.24 17.88 -8.43
CA THR A 123 -5.60 18.43 -8.61
C THR A 123 -5.87 18.85 -10.05
N SER A 124 -4.82 19.06 -10.86
CA SER A 124 -4.96 19.29 -12.29
C SER A 124 -5.38 17.99 -13.00
N PRO A 125 -6.56 17.96 -13.66
CA PRO A 125 -7.12 16.73 -14.25
C PRO A 125 -6.22 16.06 -15.30
N GLY A 126 -5.58 16.88 -16.14
CA GLY A 126 -4.69 16.46 -17.21
C GLY A 126 -3.22 16.71 -16.92
N GLY A 127 -2.89 17.22 -15.72
CA GLY A 127 -1.56 17.61 -15.30
C GLY A 127 -1.13 19.00 -15.80
N VAL A 128 -0.13 19.57 -15.11
CA VAL A 128 0.48 20.87 -15.46
C VAL A 128 1.98 20.70 -15.74
N ILE A 129 2.51 21.54 -16.62
CA ILE A 129 3.95 21.73 -16.83
C ILE A 129 4.31 23.19 -16.57
N LEU A 130 5.32 23.40 -15.73
CA LEU A 130 5.85 24.72 -15.38
C LEU A 130 7.10 25.01 -16.20
N PRO A 131 7.27 26.25 -16.72
CA PRO A 131 8.45 26.66 -17.45
C PRO A 131 9.60 27.04 -16.49
N GLY A 132 9.95 26.13 -15.57
CA GLY A 132 10.92 26.33 -14.50
C GLY A 132 10.29 26.83 -13.19
N LEU A 133 10.85 26.39 -12.06
CA LEU A 133 10.36 26.71 -10.70
C LEU A 133 11.51 27.27 -9.84
N PHE A 134 11.39 28.52 -9.41
CA PHE A 134 12.50 29.25 -8.78
C PHE A 134 12.07 30.00 -7.53
N THR A 135 12.79 29.80 -6.43
CA THR A 135 12.78 30.79 -5.34
C THR A 135 13.39 32.09 -5.86
N SER A 136 12.66 33.20 -5.76
CA SER A 136 12.98 34.43 -6.50
C SER A 136 13.44 35.53 -5.58
N CYS A 137 14.73 35.46 -5.27
CA CYS A 137 15.34 36.30 -4.27
C CYS A 137 16.42 37.13 -4.97
N ASN A 138 16.06 38.35 -5.35
CA ASN A 138 16.96 39.32 -5.98
C ASN A 138 18.02 39.83 -4.98
N GLY A 139 18.87 38.94 -4.46
CA GLY A 139 19.98 39.26 -3.56
C GLY A 139 19.59 39.88 -2.21
N ALA A 140 18.31 39.96 -1.87
CA ALA A 140 17.84 40.49 -0.60
C ALA A 140 17.97 39.43 0.50
N GLU A 141 18.50 39.84 1.66
CA GLU A 141 18.64 39.04 2.88
C GLU A 141 17.31 38.47 3.43
N ARG A 142 16.18 38.85 2.82
CA ARG A 142 14.81 38.79 3.35
C ARG A 142 13.87 37.75 2.72
N CYS A 143 14.37 36.87 1.85
CA CYS A 143 13.62 35.69 1.45
C CYS A 143 13.84 34.56 2.46
N ASP A 144 12.89 34.35 3.35
CA ASP A 144 12.78 33.09 4.07
C ASP A 144 11.54 32.39 3.50
N VAL A 145 11.77 31.45 2.59
CA VAL A 145 10.70 30.63 2.01
C VAL A 145 10.61 29.35 2.84
N ASP A 146 9.82 29.39 3.90
CA ASP A 146 9.69 28.28 4.85
C ASP A 146 8.40 27.49 4.61
N ASN A 147 8.37 26.24 5.05
CA ASN A 147 7.15 25.45 5.17
C ASN A 147 6.40 25.23 3.84
N MET A 148 6.97 24.37 2.98
CA MET A 148 6.43 24.09 1.66
C MET A 148 6.19 22.59 1.42
N ILE A 149 5.02 22.27 0.86
CA ILE A 149 4.72 20.96 0.31
C ILE A 149 4.44 21.12 -1.19
N ILE A 150 5.17 20.40 -2.04
CA ILE A 150 4.95 20.40 -3.49
C ILE A 150 4.78 18.97 -3.97
N ARG A 151 3.65 18.66 -4.61
CA ARG A 151 3.37 17.30 -5.10
C ARG A 151 2.88 17.27 -6.54
N HIS A 152 3.25 16.22 -7.30
CA HIS A 152 2.69 15.92 -8.64
C HIS A 152 2.85 17.04 -9.69
N LEU A 153 3.95 17.80 -9.64
CA LEU A 153 4.23 18.86 -10.61
C LEU A 153 5.37 18.50 -11.55
N ARG A 154 5.34 19.12 -12.73
CA ARG A 154 6.41 19.03 -13.72
C ARG A 154 7.07 20.37 -13.89
N SER A 155 8.38 20.43 -13.82
CA SER A 155 9.14 21.64 -14.11
C SER A 155 10.13 21.41 -15.23
N ARG A 156 9.95 22.13 -16.33
CA ARG A 156 10.69 21.95 -17.58
C ARG A 156 10.88 23.30 -18.29
N PRO A 157 12.11 23.80 -18.38
CA PRO A 157 12.39 25.07 -19.07
C PRO A 157 11.94 25.06 -20.53
N ALA A 158 11.36 26.16 -20.98
CA ALA A 158 10.72 26.29 -22.29
C ALA A 158 11.48 27.21 -23.27
N GLY A 159 12.82 27.24 -23.21
CA GLY A 159 13.69 27.80 -24.27
C GLY A 159 13.65 29.31 -24.45
N ARG A 160 13.92 30.08 -23.39
CA ARG A 160 13.95 31.55 -23.43
C ARG A 160 15.36 32.07 -23.76
N GLU A 161 15.46 33.18 -24.49
CA GLU A 161 16.76 33.86 -24.68
C GLU A 161 17.24 34.46 -23.33
N ASN A 162 18.45 34.07 -22.89
CA ASN A 162 19.16 34.60 -21.70
C ASN A 162 18.61 34.24 -20.31
N ALA A 163 17.73 33.24 -20.17
CA ALA A 163 17.40 32.67 -18.85
C ALA A 163 18.34 31.48 -18.55
N LEU A 164 18.89 31.41 -17.34
CA LEU A 164 19.53 30.18 -16.86
C LEU A 164 18.43 29.12 -16.72
N ASP A 165 18.60 27.98 -17.40
CA ASP A 165 17.54 27.01 -17.67
C ASP A 165 17.54 25.85 -16.66
N ASP A 166 17.58 26.12 -15.36
CA ASP A 166 17.42 25.05 -14.36
C ASP A 166 15.98 24.56 -14.39
N ALA A 167 15.73 23.27 -14.21
CA ALA A 167 14.35 22.81 -14.04
C ALA A 167 13.79 23.27 -12.68
N ILE A 168 14.59 23.25 -11.61
CA ILE A 168 14.19 23.82 -10.33
C ILE A 168 15.38 24.42 -9.58
N ARG A 169 15.17 25.59 -8.96
CA ARG A 169 16.14 26.24 -8.08
C ARG A 169 15.49 26.62 -6.77
N LEU A 170 15.97 26.02 -5.68
CA LEU A 170 15.47 26.31 -4.34
C LEU A 170 16.62 26.84 -3.49
N ASN A 171 16.61 28.15 -3.29
CA ASN A 171 17.55 28.87 -2.46
C ASN A 171 16.83 29.45 -1.25
N ASN A 172 17.43 29.35 -0.05
CA ASN A 172 16.86 29.85 1.21
C ASN A 172 15.51 29.21 1.58
N ALA A 173 15.33 27.95 1.22
CA ALA A 173 14.11 27.20 1.48
C ALA A 173 14.25 26.34 2.76
N GLN A 174 13.32 26.48 3.70
CA GLN A 174 13.32 25.71 4.94
C GLN A 174 12.05 24.87 5.07
N ASN A 175 12.17 23.70 5.74
CA ASN A 175 11.07 22.76 5.97
C ASN A 175 10.26 22.48 4.69
N VAL A 176 10.90 21.81 3.73
CA VAL A 176 10.34 21.58 2.40
C VAL A 176 10.29 20.09 2.09
N ILE A 177 9.17 19.66 1.53
CA ILE A 177 9.05 18.34 0.90
C ILE A 177 8.55 18.45 -0.55
N LEU A 178 9.28 17.80 -1.45
CA LEU A 178 8.88 17.57 -2.84
C LEU A 178 8.55 16.07 -2.99
N ASP A 179 7.35 15.74 -3.46
CA ASP A 179 6.90 14.34 -3.59
C ASP A 179 6.23 14.11 -4.95
N HIS A 180 6.55 13.01 -5.62
CA HIS A 180 5.98 12.70 -6.95
C HIS A 180 6.14 13.83 -7.97
N CYS A 181 7.28 14.52 -8.01
CA CYS A 181 7.53 15.57 -9.02
C CYS A 181 8.36 15.04 -10.20
N SER A 182 8.24 15.67 -11.37
CA SER A 182 9.11 15.39 -12.53
C SER A 182 9.86 16.64 -12.99
N PHE A 183 11.18 16.60 -12.91
CA PHE A 183 12.07 17.69 -13.31
C PHE A 183 12.86 17.26 -14.53
N GLY A 184 12.93 18.09 -15.57
CA GLY A 184 13.80 17.78 -16.69
C GLY A 184 13.78 18.78 -17.83
N ARG A 185 14.43 18.44 -18.96
CA ARG A 185 14.61 19.35 -20.11
C ARG A 185 15.38 20.63 -19.72
N ALA A 186 16.15 20.59 -18.64
CA ALA A 186 17.00 21.70 -18.21
C ALA A 186 18.17 21.88 -19.20
N SER A 187 18.65 23.11 -19.37
CA SER A 187 19.89 23.37 -20.14
C SER A 187 21.09 23.69 -19.25
N ASP A 188 20.84 23.97 -17.96
CA ASP A 188 21.85 24.00 -16.90
C ASP A 188 21.59 22.85 -15.90
N GLU A 189 21.20 23.11 -14.64
CA GLU A 189 20.89 22.07 -13.65
C GLU A 189 19.44 21.57 -13.69
N VAL A 190 19.22 20.26 -13.59
CA VAL A 190 17.88 19.74 -13.32
C VAL A 190 17.42 20.17 -11.92
N MET A 191 18.34 20.31 -10.96
CA MET A 191 18.05 20.95 -9.68
C MET A 191 19.28 21.63 -9.10
N GLN A 192 19.10 22.84 -8.59
CA GLN A 192 20.09 23.51 -7.75
C GLN A 192 19.49 23.82 -6.38
N ILE A 193 20.23 23.48 -5.31
CA ILE A 193 19.86 23.83 -3.93
C ILE A 193 21.00 24.57 -3.20
N SER A 194 20.65 25.63 -2.49
CA SER A 194 21.59 26.42 -1.68
C SER A 194 20.90 27.04 -0.47
N TYR A 195 21.58 27.05 0.69
CA TYR A 195 21.05 27.68 1.92
C TYR A 195 19.73 27.06 2.44
N ASN A 196 19.50 25.77 2.22
CA ASN A 196 18.26 25.10 2.62
C ASN A 196 18.40 24.31 3.92
N LYS A 197 17.30 24.11 4.64
CA LYS A 197 17.30 23.31 5.87
C LYS A 197 16.05 22.48 6.01
N ASN A 198 16.18 21.24 6.47
CA ASN A 198 15.06 20.30 6.61
C ASN A 198 14.35 20.08 5.27
N PHE A 199 15.09 19.52 4.31
CA PHE A 199 14.66 19.38 2.93
C PHE A 199 14.51 17.90 2.58
N SER A 200 13.42 17.52 1.90
CA SER A 200 13.26 16.15 1.39
C SER A 200 12.69 16.13 -0.02
N VAL A 201 13.25 15.26 -0.85
CA VAL A 201 12.70 14.90 -2.15
C VAL A 201 12.47 13.41 -2.17
N GLN A 202 11.22 13.04 -2.43
CA GLN A 202 10.81 11.65 -2.52
C GLN A 202 9.99 11.36 -3.77
N ASN A 203 10.04 10.09 -4.19
CA ASN A 203 9.24 9.56 -5.30
C ASN A 203 9.32 10.42 -6.58
N SER A 204 10.42 11.12 -6.83
CA SER A 204 10.50 12.13 -7.90
C SER A 204 11.47 11.73 -9.02
N LEU A 205 11.15 12.16 -10.24
CA LEU A 205 11.91 11.90 -11.45
C LEU A 205 12.79 13.11 -11.77
N PHE A 206 14.09 12.89 -11.88
CA PHE A 206 15.08 13.82 -12.41
C PHE A 206 15.50 13.32 -13.79
N ALA A 207 15.24 14.10 -14.83
CA ALA A 207 15.37 13.61 -16.19
C ALA A 207 16.04 14.62 -17.13
N GLU A 208 16.70 14.04 -18.12
CA GLU A 208 17.69 14.62 -19.05
C GLU A 208 17.88 16.15 -19.04
N THR A 209 19.15 16.52 -18.88
CA THR A 209 19.67 17.86 -19.16
C THR A 209 20.26 17.91 -20.56
N LEU A 210 20.08 19.03 -21.25
CA LEU A 210 20.36 19.18 -22.67
C LEU A 210 21.43 20.24 -22.92
N GLY A 211 22.03 20.22 -24.10
CA GLY A 211 22.97 21.27 -24.51
C GLY A 211 24.36 21.14 -23.90
N SER A 212 25.04 22.27 -23.68
CA SER A 212 26.46 22.34 -23.35
C SER A 212 26.80 22.01 -21.89
N HIS A 213 25.80 22.00 -20.99
CA HIS A 213 25.97 21.61 -19.59
C HIS A 213 25.43 20.21 -19.29
N ALA A 214 24.98 19.47 -20.30
CA ALA A 214 24.38 18.16 -20.10
C ALA A 214 25.33 17.12 -19.44
N ASP A 215 26.65 17.34 -19.46
CA ASP A 215 27.67 16.53 -18.78
C ASP A 215 27.81 16.83 -17.28
N ARG A 216 27.20 17.93 -16.81
CA ARG A 216 27.25 18.42 -15.43
C ARG A 216 25.91 19.01 -14.95
N GLY A 217 24.81 18.71 -15.64
CA GLY A 217 23.51 19.35 -15.42
C GLY A 217 22.64 18.67 -14.37
N GLY A 218 23.14 17.77 -13.52
CA GLY A 218 22.30 17.08 -12.53
C GLY A 218 21.84 17.97 -11.36
N VAL A 219 21.94 17.43 -10.15
CA VAL A 219 21.62 18.05 -8.89
C VAL A 219 22.87 18.66 -8.26
N LEU A 220 22.92 19.99 -8.17
CA LEU A 220 24.00 20.73 -7.50
C LEU A 220 23.57 21.15 -6.08
N VAL A 221 24.36 20.75 -5.08
CA VAL A 221 24.13 21.05 -3.66
C VAL A 221 25.31 21.87 -3.13
N LYS A 222 25.08 23.13 -2.75
CA LYS A 222 26.11 23.98 -2.10
C LYS A 222 26.06 23.86 -0.58
N TYR A 223 27.16 24.14 0.15
CA TYR A 223 27.19 24.12 1.62
C TYR A 223 26.51 25.32 2.27
N GLY A 224 26.54 26.47 1.62
CA GLY A 224 25.99 27.70 2.16
C GLY A 224 26.85 28.34 3.26
N SER A 225 26.29 29.36 3.92
CA SER A 225 27.02 30.22 4.85
C SER A 225 26.67 29.93 6.30
N TYR A 226 27.44 30.42 7.26
CA TYR A 226 27.11 30.28 8.68
C TYR A 226 25.74 30.86 9.04
N GLN A 227 25.37 31.98 8.43
CA GLN A 227 24.09 32.64 8.65
C GLN A 227 22.93 31.86 8.01
N LYS A 228 23.17 31.19 6.88
CA LYS A 228 22.17 30.40 6.16
C LYS A 228 22.80 29.07 5.69
N PRO A 229 22.93 28.07 6.58
CA PRO A 229 23.57 26.81 6.23
C PRO A 229 22.67 25.98 5.31
N ASN A 230 23.28 25.21 4.41
CA ASN A 230 22.58 24.15 3.68
C ASN A 230 22.81 22.81 4.39
N THR A 231 21.82 22.26 5.07
CA THR A 231 21.98 21.03 5.87
C THR A 231 20.67 20.29 6.08
N ARG A 232 20.72 19.02 6.47
CA ARG A 232 19.54 18.15 6.71
C ARG A 232 18.71 17.96 5.45
N ILE A 233 19.30 17.25 4.50
CA ILE A 233 18.76 17.03 3.15
C ILE A 233 18.57 15.52 2.94
N SER A 234 17.37 15.13 2.53
CA SER A 234 17.05 13.76 2.14
C SER A 234 16.70 13.69 0.66
N PHE A 235 17.38 12.83 -0.09
CA PHE A 235 16.93 12.35 -1.39
C PHE A 235 16.67 10.86 -1.25
N HIS A 236 15.41 10.45 -1.37
CA HIS A 236 15.10 9.03 -1.36
C HIS A 236 13.98 8.60 -2.29
N HIS A 237 14.00 7.34 -2.73
CA HIS A 237 13.03 6.83 -3.70
C HIS A 237 12.94 7.67 -5.00
N ASN A 238 14.03 8.29 -5.43
CA ASN A 238 14.04 9.10 -6.65
C ASN A 238 14.69 8.35 -7.81
N MET A 239 14.25 8.70 -9.02
CA MET A 239 14.80 8.18 -10.27
C MET A 239 15.58 9.29 -10.98
N PHE A 240 16.86 9.07 -11.24
CA PHE A 240 17.68 9.91 -12.10
C PHE A 240 17.80 9.20 -13.45
N ASN A 241 17.30 9.78 -14.52
CA ASN A 241 17.26 9.14 -15.83
C ASN A 241 17.91 10.03 -16.90
N ARG A 242 18.99 9.54 -17.52
CA ARG A 242 19.79 10.26 -18.52
C ARG A 242 20.41 11.57 -17.98
N ILE A 243 20.82 11.56 -16.72
CA ILE A 243 21.64 12.63 -16.11
C ILE A 243 23.10 12.18 -16.16
N GLN A 244 24.01 13.03 -16.67
CA GLN A 244 25.39 12.58 -16.89
C GLN A 244 26.39 13.08 -15.85
N GLY A 245 26.04 14.11 -15.06
CA GLY A 245 26.90 14.62 -14.01
C GLY A 245 26.10 15.17 -12.85
N ARG A 246 26.75 15.33 -11.69
CA ARG A 246 26.14 15.88 -10.46
C ARG A 246 24.92 15.06 -9.96
N MET A 247 25.09 13.84 -9.44
CA MET A 247 23.95 12.95 -9.13
C MET A 247 23.74 12.47 -7.68
N PRO A 248 23.74 13.33 -6.63
CA PRO A 248 24.06 14.74 -6.63
C PRO A 248 25.57 15.00 -6.62
N GLN A 249 25.96 16.26 -6.88
CA GLN A 249 27.27 16.78 -6.51
C GLN A 249 27.11 17.72 -5.31
N VAL A 250 27.84 17.45 -4.24
CA VAL A 250 27.86 18.25 -3.02
C VAL A 250 29.16 19.05 -2.96
N ASP A 251 29.05 20.35 -3.18
CA ASP A 251 30.17 21.28 -3.29
C ASP A 251 30.35 22.09 -2.00
N CYS A 252 31.57 22.01 -1.44
CA CYS A 252 32.15 23.01 -0.55
C CYS A 252 33.16 23.81 -1.38
N SER A 253 32.81 25.03 -1.78
CA SER A 253 33.69 25.91 -2.56
C SER A 253 34.32 27.02 -1.72
N ASP A 254 35.37 27.68 -2.24
CA ASP A 254 36.02 28.83 -1.60
C ASP A 254 35.21 30.13 -1.69
N ASP A 255 34.00 30.09 -2.26
CA ASP A 255 33.14 31.26 -2.33
C ASP A 255 32.85 31.81 -0.93
N LYS A 256 32.67 33.13 -0.81
CA LYS A 256 32.20 33.78 0.44
C LYS A 256 30.88 33.16 0.93
N ASP A 257 30.12 32.62 -0.02
CA ASP A 257 28.82 32.01 0.11
C ASP A 257 28.85 30.59 0.73
N ASP A 258 30.01 29.92 0.77
CA ASP A 258 30.19 28.56 1.32
C ASP A 258 30.98 28.55 2.66
N SER A 259 30.95 29.66 3.41
CA SER A 259 31.66 29.79 4.69
C SER A 259 31.33 28.71 5.73
N TYR A 260 30.14 28.09 5.67
CA TYR A 260 29.72 27.08 6.64
C TYR A 260 30.64 25.86 6.67
N CYS A 261 31.13 25.42 5.50
CA CYS A 261 32.00 24.24 5.42
C CYS A 261 33.43 24.50 5.92
N ARG A 262 33.93 25.74 5.78
CA ARG A 262 35.30 26.10 6.21
C ARG A 262 35.49 26.03 7.72
N ASP A 263 34.43 26.30 8.47
CA ASP A 263 34.46 26.33 9.94
C ASP A 263 34.34 24.93 10.58
N GLY A 264 34.31 23.85 9.79
CA GLY A 264 34.24 22.49 10.31
C GLY A 264 32.84 22.00 10.63
N ASN A 265 31.79 22.65 10.12
CA ASN A 265 30.41 22.22 10.33
C ASN A 265 30.03 21.08 9.39
N SER A 266 29.18 20.17 9.89
CA SER A 266 28.77 18.99 9.14
C SER A 266 27.51 19.24 8.31
N MET A 267 27.51 18.76 7.06
CA MET A 267 26.28 18.59 6.30
C MET A 267 25.66 17.22 6.59
N GLU A 268 24.40 17.23 7.04
CA GLU A 268 23.63 16.02 7.33
C GLU A 268 22.84 15.60 6.09
N LEU A 269 23.16 14.43 5.54
CA LEU A 269 22.62 13.95 4.26
C LEU A 269 22.07 12.53 4.37
N GLU A 270 20.91 12.31 3.78
CA GLU A 270 20.32 10.99 3.58
C GLU A 270 20.11 10.78 2.08
N LEU A 271 20.96 9.95 1.47
CA LEU A 271 20.87 9.62 0.05
C LEU A 271 20.59 8.12 -0.04
N SER A 272 19.31 7.74 -0.04
CA SER A 272 18.92 6.34 0.10
C SER A 272 17.84 5.93 -0.88
N ASN A 273 17.84 4.70 -1.35
CA ASN A 273 16.84 4.20 -2.29
C ASN A 273 16.68 5.03 -3.56
N ASN A 274 17.75 5.64 -4.08
CA ASN A 274 17.70 6.29 -5.40
C ASN A 274 18.17 5.34 -6.49
N VAL A 275 17.60 5.45 -7.69
CA VAL A 275 18.06 4.75 -8.88
C VAL A 275 18.69 5.74 -9.84
N MET A 276 19.91 5.45 -10.28
CA MET A 276 20.64 6.24 -11.26
C MET A 276 20.73 5.46 -12.55
N TRP A 277 19.86 5.83 -13.48
CA TRP A 277 19.68 5.23 -14.79
C TRP A 277 20.36 6.04 -15.87
N ASP A 278 21.27 5.40 -16.62
CA ASP A 278 22.10 6.08 -17.62
C ASP A 278 22.92 7.24 -17.01
N ALA A 279 23.54 6.98 -15.86
CA ALA A 279 24.45 7.90 -15.19
C ALA A 279 25.82 7.99 -15.90
N GLY A 280 26.37 9.21 -16.01
CA GLY A 280 27.68 9.48 -16.64
C GLY A 280 28.86 9.62 -15.68
N THR A 281 28.63 10.05 -14.43
CA THR A 281 29.65 10.17 -13.38
C THR A 281 29.19 9.53 -12.07
N PRO A 282 30.07 9.31 -11.08
CA PRO A 282 29.65 8.95 -9.73
C PRO A 282 28.88 10.08 -9.03
N ILE A 283 28.30 9.77 -7.85
CA ILE A 283 27.95 10.79 -6.84
C ILE A 283 29.24 11.44 -6.37
N VAL A 284 29.26 12.77 -6.30
CA VAL A 284 30.48 13.52 -6.00
C VAL A 284 30.32 14.29 -4.70
N PHE A 285 31.24 14.08 -3.76
CA PHE A 285 31.44 14.94 -2.59
C PHE A 285 32.75 15.70 -2.78
N LYS A 286 32.65 17.01 -3.02
CA LYS A 286 33.77 17.85 -3.45
C LYS A 286 34.10 18.94 -2.45
N GLY A 287 35.34 18.92 -1.95
CA GLY A 287 36.01 20.12 -1.42
C GLY A 287 36.80 20.85 -2.51
N SER A 288 36.90 22.17 -2.45
CA SER A 288 37.75 22.93 -3.38
C SER A 288 39.24 22.62 -3.17
N TYR A 289 39.99 22.63 -4.29
CA TYR A 289 41.43 22.35 -4.37
C TYR A 289 42.26 23.63 -4.60
N LEU A 290 41.77 24.79 -4.15
CA LEU A 290 42.42 26.08 -4.42
C LEU A 290 42.87 26.74 -3.12
N ASP A 291 43.75 26.05 -2.40
CA ASP A 291 44.94 26.58 -1.71
C ASP A 291 45.50 25.47 -0.82
N GLU A 292 46.79 25.50 -0.53
CA GLU A 292 47.58 24.45 0.15
C GLU A 292 47.16 24.17 1.62
N SER A 293 45.95 24.57 2.05
CA SER A 293 45.34 24.21 3.33
C SER A 293 44.22 23.17 3.13
N PRO A 294 44.26 22.03 3.84
CA PRO A 294 43.16 21.07 3.81
C PRO A 294 41.88 21.74 4.36
N MET A 295 40.86 21.86 3.52
CA MET A 295 39.57 22.40 3.95
C MET A 295 38.90 21.43 4.92
N ASN A 296 38.41 21.95 6.03
CA ASN A 296 37.76 21.17 7.10
C ASN A 296 36.29 20.84 6.79
N HIS A 297 35.95 20.48 5.54
CA HIS A 297 34.58 20.11 5.20
C HIS A 297 34.19 18.79 5.87
N LYS A 298 32.96 18.69 6.42
CA LYS A 298 32.49 17.49 7.13
C LYS A 298 31.15 16.99 6.60
N TYR A 299 31.09 15.73 6.22
CA TYR A 299 29.86 15.09 5.75
C TYR A 299 29.42 14.00 6.72
N ASN A 300 28.16 14.06 7.16
CA ASN A 300 27.50 13.00 7.92
C ASN A 300 26.40 12.39 7.06
N VAL A 301 26.66 11.24 6.46
CA VAL A 301 25.84 10.73 5.35
C VAL A 301 25.36 9.31 5.59
N ASN A 302 24.09 9.05 5.32
CA ASN A 302 23.57 7.71 5.09
C ASN A 302 23.45 7.48 3.59
N LEU A 303 24.06 6.40 3.10
CA LEU A 303 24.06 5.95 1.71
C LEU A 303 23.48 4.53 1.66
N VAL A 304 22.17 4.39 1.54
CA VAL A 304 21.51 3.09 1.74
C VAL A 304 20.69 2.66 0.53
N ASN A 305 20.88 1.43 0.07
CA ASN A 305 20.08 0.79 -0.98
C ASN A 305 19.94 1.60 -2.28
N ASN A 306 20.96 2.35 -2.70
CA ASN A 306 20.95 2.99 -4.02
C ASN A 306 21.34 1.99 -5.11
N TYR A 307 20.82 2.19 -6.33
CA TYR A 307 21.11 1.33 -7.46
C TYR A 307 21.58 2.12 -8.69
N TYR A 308 22.73 1.75 -9.25
CA TYR A 308 23.20 2.30 -10.52
C TYR A 308 22.97 1.30 -11.65
N TYR A 309 22.24 1.73 -12.67
CA TYR A 309 22.12 1.04 -13.95
C TYR A 309 22.75 1.91 -15.04
N VAL A 310 24.01 1.61 -15.36
CA VAL A 310 24.86 2.41 -16.25
C VAL A 310 25.23 1.65 -17.52
N ARG A 311 25.77 2.38 -18.49
CA ARG A 311 26.20 1.81 -19.78
C ARG A 311 27.34 0.81 -19.58
N ASP A 312 27.14 -0.42 -20.03
CA ASP A 312 28.18 -1.45 -20.05
C ASP A 312 28.91 -1.50 -21.41
N SER A 313 29.74 -2.53 -21.61
CA SER A 313 30.53 -2.73 -22.84
C SER A 313 29.72 -2.89 -24.13
N ARG A 314 28.38 -3.02 -24.07
CA ARG A 314 27.51 -3.04 -25.26
C ARG A 314 27.38 -1.65 -25.89
N TYR A 315 27.67 -0.58 -25.14
CA TYR A 315 27.54 0.81 -25.58
C TYR A 315 28.90 1.40 -26.00
N SER A 316 28.87 2.40 -26.89
CA SER A 316 30.09 3.03 -27.45
C SER A 316 30.90 3.84 -26.43
N SER A 317 30.30 4.21 -25.30
CA SER A 317 30.92 4.92 -24.19
C SER A 317 30.49 4.25 -22.87
N PRO A 318 31.09 3.11 -22.51
CA PRO A 318 30.77 2.41 -21.27
C PRO A 318 31.15 3.26 -20.06
N TYR A 319 30.40 3.13 -18.97
CA TYR A 319 30.73 3.71 -17.68
C TYR A 319 31.94 2.98 -17.08
N GLN A 320 32.87 3.73 -16.48
CA GLN A 320 34.17 3.20 -16.04
C GLN A 320 34.48 3.43 -14.55
N PHE A 321 33.60 4.12 -13.82
CA PHE A 321 33.81 4.53 -12.44
C PHE A 321 33.11 3.59 -11.45
N GLY A 322 33.32 3.80 -10.15
CA GLY A 322 32.44 3.30 -9.09
C GLY A 322 31.19 4.19 -8.91
N MET A 323 30.41 3.94 -7.88
CA MET A 323 29.20 4.71 -7.55
C MET A 323 29.50 6.07 -6.92
N TRP A 324 30.60 6.18 -6.16
CA TRP A 324 30.90 7.35 -5.33
C TRP A 324 32.31 7.89 -5.57
N ALA A 325 32.48 9.21 -5.56
CA ALA A 325 33.76 9.89 -5.61
C ALA A 325 33.89 10.94 -4.51
N PHE A 326 34.98 10.86 -3.75
CA PHE A 326 35.30 11.76 -2.65
C PHE A 326 36.56 12.55 -2.98
N TYR A 327 36.45 13.87 -2.87
CA TYR A 327 37.55 14.79 -3.14
C TYR A 327 37.86 15.57 -1.86
N GLY A 328 38.76 15.03 -1.03
CA GLY A 328 39.22 15.63 0.22
C GLY A 328 39.38 14.63 1.35
N ASP A 329 40.55 14.63 1.99
CA ASP A 329 40.88 13.72 3.10
C ASP A 329 40.51 14.36 4.45
N ASN A 330 39.23 14.33 4.84
CA ASN A 330 38.82 14.65 6.21
C ASN A 330 38.42 13.38 6.98
N SER A 331 39.22 13.01 7.98
CA SER A 331 38.98 11.85 8.84
C SER A 331 37.74 11.98 9.74
N ASP A 332 37.21 13.20 9.90
CA ASP A 332 36.00 13.46 10.68
C ASP A 332 34.70 13.23 9.89
N ASN A 333 34.79 12.94 8.59
CA ASN A 333 33.63 12.54 7.80
C ASN A 333 33.07 11.21 8.33
N ALA A 334 31.74 11.04 8.30
CA ALA A 334 31.08 9.86 8.86
C ALA A 334 29.98 9.33 7.92
N PHE A 335 30.26 8.19 7.28
CA PHE A 335 29.39 7.52 6.32
C PHE A 335 28.87 6.21 6.88
N TYR A 336 27.56 6.03 6.83
CA TYR A 336 26.91 4.74 6.91
C TYR A 336 26.52 4.31 5.50
N VAL A 337 27.03 3.16 5.04
CA VAL A 337 26.83 2.65 3.67
C VAL A 337 26.32 1.22 3.76
N ALA A 338 25.17 0.93 3.15
CA ALA A 338 24.59 -0.41 3.20
C ALA A 338 23.68 -0.71 2.00
N GLY A 339 23.84 -1.90 1.40
CA GLY A 339 22.92 -2.44 0.38
C GLY A 339 22.98 -1.78 -1.00
N ASN A 340 23.97 -0.94 -1.29
CA ASN A 340 24.11 -0.28 -2.60
C ASN A 340 24.66 -1.25 -3.66
N LYS A 341 24.15 -1.18 -4.90
CA LYS A 341 24.52 -2.09 -6.01
C LYS A 341 24.68 -1.39 -7.36
N MET A 342 25.44 -2.00 -8.28
CA MET A 342 25.58 -1.54 -9.67
C MET A 342 25.42 -2.70 -10.66
N ASN A 343 24.90 -2.42 -11.87
CA ASN A 343 24.75 -3.44 -12.91
C ASN A 343 26.09 -3.94 -13.50
N ILE A 344 27.10 -3.06 -13.63
CA ILE A 344 28.41 -3.43 -14.21
C ILE A 344 29.37 -4.12 -13.23
N TYR A 345 29.06 -4.08 -11.93
CA TYR A 345 29.80 -4.75 -10.86
C TYR A 345 28.84 -5.55 -9.96
N PRO A 346 28.20 -6.61 -10.48
CA PRO A 346 27.14 -7.32 -9.77
C PRO A 346 27.62 -8.02 -8.48
N ASP A 347 28.91 -8.34 -8.41
CA ASP A 347 29.54 -8.99 -7.25
C ASP A 347 30.09 -7.98 -6.22
N SER A 348 29.95 -6.67 -6.46
CA SER A 348 30.45 -5.63 -5.57
C SER A 348 29.33 -4.82 -4.94
N SER A 349 29.53 -4.37 -3.71
CA SER A 349 28.55 -3.56 -2.97
C SER A 349 29.19 -2.52 -2.06
N ASP A 350 28.42 -1.50 -1.69
CA ASP A 350 28.78 -0.53 -0.66
C ASP A 350 30.17 0.10 -0.85
N PHE A 351 31.08 -0.05 0.11
CA PHE A 351 32.42 0.55 0.06
C PHE A 351 33.30 0.00 -1.07
N GLU A 352 32.99 -1.18 -1.62
CA GLU A 352 33.70 -1.73 -2.79
C GLU A 352 33.40 -0.93 -4.06
N LEU A 353 32.28 -0.20 -4.07
CA LEU A 353 31.83 0.65 -5.17
C LEU A 353 32.37 2.09 -5.08
N PHE A 354 33.28 2.39 -4.15
CA PHE A 354 33.92 3.72 -4.07
C PHE A 354 34.99 3.83 -5.16
N GLY A 355 35.07 4.96 -5.86
CA GLY A 355 36.09 5.25 -6.87
C GLY A 355 36.83 6.54 -6.55
N TRP A 356 38.16 6.55 -6.68
CA TRP A 356 38.96 7.78 -6.61
C TRP A 356 39.15 8.34 -8.02
N ALA A 357 39.40 9.65 -8.14
CA ALA A 357 39.47 10.43 -9.39
C ALA A 357 40.42 9.91 -10.49
N THR A 358 41.18 8.85 -10.24
CA THR A 358 42.15 8.22 -11.15
C THR A 358 42.03 6.71 -11.28
N TYR A 359 41.06 6.06 -10.62
CA TYR A 359 40.94 4.59 -10.62
C TYR A 359 39.70 4.13 -11.38
N VAL A 360 39.97 3.42 -12.48
CA VAL A 360 39.11 2.34 -12.96
C VAL A 360 39.19 1.23 -11.90
N HIS A 361 38.10 0.53 -11.56
CA HIS A 361 38.00 -0.70 -10.72
C HIS A 361 37.36 -0.56 -9.31
N PRO A 362 36.77 -1.66 -8.79
CA PRO A 362 36.30 -1.75 -7.40
C PRO A 362 37.46 -1.57 -6.41
N ASN A 363 37.19 -0.79 -5.35
CA ASN A 363 38.19 -0.39 -4.38
C ASN A 363 38.58 -1.56 -3.46
N THR A 364 39.82 -2.06 -3.59
CA THR A 364 40.38 -3.07 -2.69
C THR A 364 41.02 -2.49 -1.43
N ASN A 365 41.10 -1.16 -1.31
CA ASN A 365 41.68 -0.47 -0.15
C ASN A 365 40.57 0.04 0.79
N PRO A 366 40.55 -0.37 2.06
CA PRO A 366 39.58 0.16 3.01
C PRO A 366 39.77 1.69 3.14
N VAL A 367 38.70 2.45 2.96
CA VAL A 367 38.72 3.91 3.17
C VAL A 367 38.90 4.15 4.68
N PRO A 368 40.07 4.65 5.15
CA PRO A 368 40.33 4.68 6.59
C PRO A 368 39.51 5.76 7.30
N GLY A 369 38.87 5.39 8.41
CA GLY A 369 38.44 6.34 9.45
C GLY A 369 37.03 6.96 9.32
N ILE A 370 36.35 6.81 8.18
CA ILE A 370 35.05 7.47 7.94
C ILE A 370 33.83 6.56 8.07
N HIS A 371 34.03 5.26 8.34
CA HIS A 371 32.96 4.26 8.37
C HIS A 371 32.19 4.25 9.69
N ARG A 372 30.85 4.18 9.61
CA ARG A 372 29.97 3.94 10.75
C ARG A 372 29.34 2.55 10.67
N SER A 373 29.29 1.85 11.80
CA SER A 373 28.57 0.57 11.92
C SER A 373 27.06 0.70 12.04
N SER A 374 26.55 1.91 12.25
CA SER A 374 25.12 2.18 12.36
C SER A 374 24.74 3.46 11.62
N ARG A 375 23.52 3.44 11.07
CA ARG A 375 22.87 4.61 10.47
C ARG A 375 22.91 5.79 11.42
N HIS A 376 23.09 7.00 10.86
CA HIS A 376 22.85 8.23 11.62
C HIS A 376 21.40 8.30 12.08
N SER A 377 21.18 8.87 13.27
CA SER A 377 19.84 9.02 13.87
C SER A 377 19.03 10.15 13.23
N TYR A 378 18.93 10.12 11.90
CA TYR A 378 18.10 11.02 11.10
C TYR A 378 16.65 10.53 11.08
N PRO A 379 15.68 11.39 10.71
CA PRO A 379 14.30 10.97 10.51
C PRO A 379 14.20 9.69 9.68
N THR A 380 13.28 8.82 10.08
CA THR A 380 13.10 7.50 9.48
C THR A 380 12.68 7.63 8.01
N ILE A 381 13.20 6.71 7.21
CA ILE A 381 12.75 6.38 5.86
C ILE A 381 12.51 4.88 5.83
N GLN A 382 11.40 4.43 5.26
CA GLN A 382 11.15 3.01 5.03
C GLN A 382 11.95 2.54 3.83
N TYR A 383 12.92 1.66 4.05
CA TYR A 383 13.78 1.22 2.96
C TYR A 383 13.13 0.17 2.07
N THR A 384 13.17 0.40 0.76
CA THR A 384 12.90 -0.63 -0.26
C THR A 384 14.18 -1.47 -0.46
N PRO A 385 14.14 -2.80 -0.50
CA PRO A 385 15.32 -3.60 -0.86
C PRO A 385 15.79 -3.29 -2.28
N THR A 386 17.11 -3.20 -2.50
CA THR A 386 17.71 -2.76 -3.78
C THR A 386 17.24 -3.61 -4.98
N GLU A 387 17.00 -4.90 -4.78
CA GLU A 387 16.47 -5.82 -5.79
C GLU A 387 15.01 -5.55 -6.19
N GLN A 388 14.23 -4.87 -5.35
CA GLN A 388 12.84 -4.47 -5.64
C GLN A 388 12.77 -3.01 -6.11
N LEU A 389 13.86 -2.27 -5.99
CA LEU A 389 13.87 -0.82 -6.13
C LEU A 389 13.50 -0.35 -7.53
N VAL A 390 13.98 -1.02 -8.59
CA VAL A 390 13.63 -0.64 -9.98
C VAL A 390 12.12 -0.78 -10.23
N GLN A 391 11.50 -1.86 -9.73
CA GLN A 391 10.05 -2.06 -9.83
C GLN A 391 9.27 -1.01 -9.04
N TYR A 392 9.76 -0.67 -7.84
CA TYR A 392 9.20 0.46 -7.08
C TYR A 392 9.25 1.76 -7.90
N MET A 393 10.36 2.07 -8.57
CA MET A 393 10.48 3.30 -9.37
C MET A 393 9.48 3.36 -10.53
N ILE A 394 9.29 2.25 -11.23
CA ILE A 394 8.33 2.14 -12.35
C ILE A 394 6.93 2.53 -11.88
N GLN A 395 6.52 2.01 -10.72
CA GLN A 395 5.17 2.19 -10.17
C GLN A 395 4.97 3.55 -9.52
N ASN A 396 5.96 4.08 -8.80
CA ASN A 396 5.74 5.18 -7.86
C ASN A 396 6.42 6.50 -8.23
N VAL A 397 7.40 6.54 -9.15
CA VAL A 397 8.22 7.77 -9.29
C VAL A 397 7.74 8.74 -10.35
N GLY A 398 7.62 10.02 -10.01
CA GLY A 398 7.38 11.14 -10.92
C GLY A 398 5.97 11.71 -10.75
N ALA A 399 5.64 12.72 -11.56
CA ALA A 399 4.32 13.32 -11.56
C ALA A 399 3.31 12.44 -12.29
N PHE A 400 2.16 12.23 -11.64
CA PHE A 400 1.00 11.51 -12.18
C PHE A 400 -0.17 12.45 -12.51
N PRO A 401 -0.95 12.16 -13.58
CA PRO A 401 -0.76 11.08 -14.55
C PRO A 401 0.47 11.33 -15.42
N ARG A 402 1.31 10.31 -15.66
CA ARG A 402 2.58 10.48 -16.41
C ARG A 402 2.33 11.04 -17.80
N ASP A 403 3.11 12.05 -18.17
CA ASP A 403 3.02 12.66 -19.49
C ASP A 403 3.90 11.93 -20.53
N PRO A 404 3.88 12.34 -21.82
CA PRO A 404 4.64 11.67 -22.88
C PRO A 404 6.14 11.51 -22.60
N MET A 405 6.81 12.52 -22.03
CA MET A 405 8.23 12.43 -21.71
C MET A 405 8.50 11.46 -20.55
N ASP A 406 7.74 11.56 -19.46
CA ASP A 406 7.92 10.67 -18.31
C ASP A 406 7.67 9.21 -18.71
N ARG A 407 6.63 8.93 -19.50
CA ARG A 407 6.38 7.58 -20.01
C ARG A 407 7.47 7.09 -20.95
N ARG A 408 8.00 7.94 -21.83
CA ARG A 408 9.17 7.56 -22.67
C ARG A 408 10.34 7.15 -21.79
N LEU A 409 10.69 7.96 -20.80
CA LEU A 409 11.83 7.72 -19.92
C LEU A 409 11.65 6.41 -19.14
N MET A 410 10.47 6.19 -18.56
CA MET A 410 10.18 4.97 -17.80
C MET A 410 10.08 3.72 -18.69
N SER A 411 9.66 3.85 -19.95
CA SER A 411 9.63 2.70 -20.88
C SER A 411 10.99 2.08 -21.16
N TRP A 412 12.08 2.84 -20.99
CA TRP A 412 13.45 2.31 -21.08
C TRP A 412 13.82 1.50 -19.83
N VAL A 413 13.38 1.99 -18.67
CA VAL A 413 13.58 1.36 -17.36
C VAL A 413 12.81 0.04 -17.28
N GLU A 414 11.55 0.03 -17.72
CA GLU A 414 10.70 -1.16 -17.80
C GLU A 414 11.29 -2.26 -18.68
N ARG A 415 12.04 -1.88 -19.73
CA ARG A 415 12.72 -2.83 -20.63
C ARG A 415 14.13 -3.18 -20.17
N GLU A 416 14.59 -2.61 -19.05
CA GLU A 416 15.96 -2.70 -18.57
C GLU A 416 17.01 -2.30 -19.63
N GLU A 417 16.69 -1.29 -20.44
CA GLU A 417 17.52 -0.78 -21.52
C GLU A 417 17.88 0.70 -21.31
N ILE A 418 19.04 1.12 -21.81
CA ILE A 418 19.41 2.54 -21.90
C ILE A 418 19.10 3.07 -23.30
N ASP A 419 18.44 4.24 -23.36
CA ASP A 419 18.17 4.96 -24.60
C ASP A 419 19.49 5.24 -25.35
N PRO A 420 19.64 4.73 -26.59
CA PRO A 420 20.89 4.84 -27.35
C PRO A 420 21.18 6.27 -27.82
N THR A 421 20.23 7.20 -27.70
CA THR A 421 20.41 8.60 -28.08
C THR A 421 21.48 9.25 -27.21
N HIS A 422 22.38 10.01 -27.83
CA HIS A 422 23.39 10.78 -27.11
C HIS A 422 22.73 11.68 -26.04
N TRP A 423 23.25 11.65 -24.82
CA TRP A 423 22.64 12.24 -23.62
C TRP A 423 22.43 13.76 -23.72
N SER A 424 23.27 14.50 -24.45
CA SER A 424 23.13 15.95 -24.63
C SER A 424 22.01 16.38 -25.58
N ARG A 425 21.28 15.43 -26.18
CA ARG A 425 20.25 15.68 -27.19
C ARG A 425 18.92 15.10 -26.71
N ALA A 426 17.85 15.88 -26.91
CA ALA A 426 16.50 15.40 -26.70
C ALA A 426 16.19 14.29 -27.72
N PRO A 427 15.83 13.07 -27.28
CA PRO A 427 15.45 11.98 -28.19
C PRO A 427 14.16 12.28 -28.96
N ARG A 428 13.26 13.07 -28.35
CA ARG A 428 11.97 13.50 -28.92
C ARG A 428 11.61 14.90 -28.40
N ASN A 429 10.70 15.58 -29.10
CA ASN A 429 10.14 16.87 -28.64
C ASN A 429 8.84 16.65 -27.84
N ASP A 430 8.88 15.82 -26.80
CA ASP A 430 7.73 15.41 -26.00
C ASP A 430 7.66 16.09 -24.63
N ALA A 431 8.73 16.78 -24.24
CA ALA A 431 8.88 17.37 -22.91
C ALA A 431 7.90 18.52 -22.58
N LEU A 432 7.15 19.04 -23.54
CA LEU A 432 6.13 20.08 -23.30
C LEU A 432 4.76 19.69 -23.89
N GLN A 433 4.53 18.39 -24.06
CA GLN A 433 3.34 17.85 -24.70
C GLN A 433 2.42 17.12 -23.71
N PHE A 434 1.16 16.96 -24.09
CA PHE A 434 0.14 16.19 -23.40
C PHE A 434 -0.54 15.24 -24.40
N ASP A 435 -1.24 14.21 -23.92
CA ASP A 435 -1.90 13.20 -24.77
C ASP A 435 -3.29 13.62 -25.27
N TRP A 436 -3.78 14.72 -24.75
CA TRP A 436 -5.09 15.25 -25.06
C TRP A 436 -4.96 16.45 -26.00
N SER A 437 -5.89 16.56 -26.94
CA SER A 437 -6.03 17.74 -27.80
C SER A 437 -6.82 18.86 -27.13
N GLU A 438 -7.68 18.50 -26.18
CA GLU A 438 -8.50 19.39 -25.36
C GLU A 438 -8.27 19.05 -23.89
N ALA A 439 -8.05 20.05 -23.05
CA ALA A 439 -7.73 19.85 -21.64
C ALA A 439 -8.93 19.18 -20.92
N PRO A 440 -8.70 18.13 -20.10
CA PRO A 440 -9.77 17.57 -19.30
C PRO A 440 -10.30 18.59 -18.29
N LEU A 441 -11.62 18.56 -18.07
CA LEU A 441 -12.30 19.46 -17.15
C LEU A 441 -12.00 19.11 -15.69
N PRO A 442 -11.88 20.11 -14.80
CA PRO A 442 -11.81 19.87 -13.37
C PRO A 442 -13.10 19.24 -12.84
N PRO A 443 -13.01 18.42 -11.77
CA PRO A 443 -14.20 18.02 -11.01
C PRO A 443 -14.98 19.23 -10.53
N LEU A 444 -16.29 19.06 -10.35
CA LEU A 444 -17.13 20.07 -9.73
C LEU A 444 -16.82 20.16 -8.23
N ASP A 445 -16.63 21.39 -7.76
CA ASP A 445 -16.45 21.81 -6.36
C ASP A 445 -17.29 23.08 -6.22
N SER A 446 -18.39 22.98 -5.48
CA SER A 446 -19.47 23.97 -5.44
C SER A 446 -19.28 25.06 -4.40
N ASP A 447 -18.45 24.86 -3.38
CA ASP A 447 -18.13 25.87 -2.38
C ASP A 447 -16.69 26.39 -2.45
N ASP A 448 -15.95 25.95 -3.45
CA ASP A 448 -14.57 26.32 -3.74
C ASP A 448 -13.59 25.99 -2.60
N ASP A 449 -13.84 24.90 -1.86
CA ASP A 449 -13.03 24.49 -0.70
C ASP A 449 -11.89 23.50 -1.02
N GLY A 450 -11.77 23.09 -2.29
CA GLY A 450 -10.69 22.22 -2.74
C GLY A 450 -11.06 20.74 -2.82
N MET A 451 -12.21 20.35 -2.31
CA MET A 451 -12.73 19.00 -2.41
C MET A 451 -13.86 18.93 -3.46
N PRO A 452 -13.89 17.92 -4.33
CA PRO A 452 -15.00 17.75 -5.25
C PRO A 452 -16.28 17.35 -4.51
N ASP A 453 -17.42 17.83 -5.00
CA ASP A 453 -18.72 17.55 -4.37
C ASP A 453 -18.95 16.04 -4.20
N GLU A 454 -18.62 15.26 -5.23
CA GLU A 454 -18.75 13.79 -5.18
C GLU A 454 -17.92 13.20 -4.04
N TRP A 455 -16.68 13.65 -3.85
CA TRP A 455 -15.84 13.20 -2.75
C TRP A 455 -16.46 13.58 -1.40
N GLU A 456 -16.89 14.82 -1.24
CA GLU A 456 -17.49 15.31 0.00
C GLU A 456 -18.73 14.52 0.38
N ILE A 457 -19.63 14.30 -0.59
CA ILE A 457 -20.87 13.56 -0.39
C ILE A 457 -20.59 12.10 0.00
N CYS A 458 -19.65 11.42 -0.67
CA CYS A 458 -19.27 10.06 -0.30
C CYS A 458 -18.57 9.97 1.05
N ASN A 459 -18.13 11.11 1.59
CA ASN A 459 -17.48 11.21 2.89
C ASN A 459 -18.33 11.83 4.00
N GLY A 460 -19.57 12.22 3.70
CA GLY A 460 -20.50 12.82 4.66
C GLY A 460 -20.17 14.27 5.02
N LEU A 461 -19.45 14.97 4.14
CA LEU A 461 -19.22 16.42 4.20
C LEU A 461 -20.36 17.17 3.49
N ASP A 462 -20.35 18.50 3.57
CA ASP A 462 -21.38 19.37 2.99
C ASP A 462 -20.80 20.15 1.81
N PRO A 463 -21.09 19.78 0.54
CA PRO A 463 -20.48 20.39 -0.66
C PRO A 463 -20.86 21.86 -0.91
N LEU A 464 -21.52 22.50 0.06
CA LEU A 464 -21.91 23.89 0.06
C LEU A 464 -21.34 24.66 1.27
N THR A 465 -20.44 24.05 2.02
CA THR A 465 -19.84 24.61 3.23
C THR A 465 -18.36 24.33 3.23
N GLN A 466 -17.55 25.38 3.13
CA GLN A 466 -16.09 25.29 3.19
C GLN A 466 -15.63 24.64 4.50
N ASP A 467 -15.49 23.31 4.46
CA ASP A 467 -15.17 22.45 5.59
C ASP A 467 -13.87 21.70 5.37
N HIS A 468 -13.11 22.08 4.33
CA HIS A 468 -11.75 21.66 4.01
C HIS A 468 -10.80 21.63 5.20
N THR A 469 -10.92 22.57 6.15
CA THR A 469 -10.11 22.63 7.39
C THR A 469 -10.64 21.78 8.55
N GLY A 470 -11.78 21.12 8.34
CA GLY A 470 -12.32 20.10 9.21
C GLY A 470 -11.36 18.93 9.35
N LYS A 471 -11.48 18.16 10.44
CA LYS A 471 -10.60 17.03 10.78
C LYS A 471 -11.34 15.69 10.81
N GLN A 472 -12.60 15.68 10.40
CA GLN A 472 -13.52 14.55 10.53
C GLN A 472 -13.02 13.32 9.76
N LEU A 473 -12.32 13.53 8.65
CA LEU A 473 -11.80 12.45 7.80
C LEU A 473 -10.42 11.92 8.22
N SER A 474 -9.67 12.68 9.03
CA SER A 474 -8.26 12.42 9.35
C SER A 474 -8.03 10.99 9.85
N VAL A 475 -8.67 10.61 10.96
CA VAL A 475 -8.45 9.30 11.60
C VAL A 475 -8.99 8.17 10.73
N ARG A 476 -10.15 8.36 10.08
CA ARG A 476 -10.80 7.36 9.22
C ARG A 476 -9.86 6.88 8.11
N TYR A 477 -9.16 7.82 7.47
CA TYR A 477 -8.36 7.54 6.28
C TYR A 477 -6.88 7.34 6.54
N THR A 478 -6.34 8.02 7.54
CA THR A 478 -4.88 8.03 7.78
C THR A 478 -4.48 7.24 9.03
N GLY A 479 -5.44 6.90 9.89
CA GLY A 479 -5.16 6.36 11.23
C GLY A 479 -4.54 7.37 12.20
N VAL A 480 -4.37 8.62 11.77
CA VAL A 480 -3.73 9.71 12.52
C VAL A 480 -4.68 10.90 12.61
N GLU A 481 -4.71 11.56 13.76
CA GLU A 481 -5.49 12.80 13.97
C GLU A 481 -4.70 14.03 13.53
N GLY A 482 -5.39 15.03 12.98
CA GLY A 482 -4.85 16.37 12.74
C GLY A 482 -4.69 16.78 11.28
N TYR A 483 -4.94 15.88 10.31
CA TYR A 483 -5.02 16.24 8.89
C TYR A 483 -6.34 16.93 8.56
N ASP A 484 -6.28 17.98 7.76
CA ASP A 484 -7.46 18.62 7.15
C ASP A 484 -8.21 17.64 6.24
N ASN A 485 -9.53 17.80 6.11
CA ASN A 485 -10.35 17.02 5.18
C ASN A 485 -9.78 17.12 3.75
N LEU A 486 -9.32 18.31 3.38
CA LEU A 486 -8.63 18.53 2.12
C LEU A 486 -7.28 17.79 2.04
N GLU A 487 -6.48 17.75 3.10
CA GLU A 487 -5.23 16.95 3.10
C GLU A 487 -5.51 15.45 2.91
N VAL A 488 -6.60 14.96 3.48
CA VAL A 488 -7.05 13.57 3.29
C VAL A 488 -7.45 13.34 1.83
N TYR A 489 -8.24 14.24 1.24
CA TYR A 489 -8.60 14.17 -0.18
C TYR A 489 -7.37 14.18 -1.08
N LEU A 490 -6.45 15.14 -0.89
CA LEU A 490 -5.22 15.25 -1.67
C LEU A 490 -4.36 13.98 -1.56
N ASN A 491 -4.26 13.39 -0.37
CA ASN A 491 -3.53 12.14 -0.22
C ASN A 491 -4.22 10.98 -0.94
N ARG A 492 -5.54 10.85 -0.83
CA ARG A 492 -6.31 9.82 -1.54
C ARG A 492 -6.26 9.98 -3.05
N LEU A 493 -6.28 11.21 -3.55
CA LEU A 493 -6.12 11.50 -4.96
C LEU A 493 -4.71 11.11 -5.45
N SER A 494 -3.67 11.38 -4.65
CA SER A 494 -2.31 10.90 -4.94
C SER A 494 -2.25 9.37 -4.99
N ASP A 495 -2.78 8.68 -3.98
CA ASP A 495 -2.81 7.22 -3.93
C ASP A 495 -3.55 6.65 -5.17
N HIS A 496 -4.72 7.20 -5.49
CA HIS A 496 -5.50 6.82 -6.68
C HIS A 496 -4.69 6.94 -7.97
N LEU A 497 -3.98 8.05 -8.17
CA LEU A 497 -3.20 8.30 -9.38
C LEU A 497 -1.95 7.42 -9.48
N VAL A 498 -1.35 7.05 -8.35
CA VAL A 498 -0.08 6.29 -8.31
C VAL A 498 -0.34 4.79 -8.40
N ASN A 499 -1.24 4.25 -7.59
CA ASN A 499 -1.43 2.80 -7.44
C ASN A 499 -2.86 2.32 -7.73
N GLY A 500 -3.75 3.20 -8.17
CA GLY A 500 -5.13 2.84 -8.51
C GLY A 500 -6.03 2.58 -7.32
N THR A 501 -5.62 2.99 -6.11
CA THR A 501 -6.50 2.97 -4.92
C THR A 501 -7.83 3.63 -5.25
N ALA A 502 -8.93 3.06 -4.77
CA ALA A 502 -10.25 3.64 -5.01
C ALA A 502 -10.30 5.04 -4.37
N LEU A 503 -10.60 6.06 -5.20
CA LEU A 503 -10.80 7.41 -4.70
C LEU A 503 -12.07 7.48 -3.84
N LEU A 504 -13.10 6.72 -4.19
CA LEU A 504 -14.37 6.65 -3.48
C LEU A 504 -14.51 5.28 -2.81
N GLU A 505 -14.43 5.25 -1.48
CA GLU A 505 -14.64 4.04 -0.66
C GLU A 505 -15.84 4.19 0.30
N GLY A 506 -16.44 5.38 0.37
CA GLY A 506 -17.65 5.63 1.15
C GLY A 506 -18.92 5.39 0.34
N GLN A 507 -20.02 5.07 1.02
CA GLN A 507 -21.33 5.13 0.40
C GLN A 507 -21.68 6.60 0.17
N CYS A 508 -21.67 7.03 -1.10
CA CYS A 508 -22.26 8.28 -1.55
C CYS A 508 -23.71 8.30 -1.10
N ARG A 509 -23.98 9.00 0.01
CA ARG A 509 -25.30 9.03 0.63
C ARG A 509 -26.21 9.89 -0.25
N ASN A 510 -26.83 9.25 -1.22
CA ASN A 510 -27.80 9.90 -2.10
C ASN A 510 -29.16 9.90 -1.39
N TYR A 511 -29.52 10.98 -0.69
CA TYR A 511 -30.90 11.13 -0.25
C TYR A 511 -31.82 11.32 -1.47
N PRO A 512 -32.88 10.52 -1.62
CA PRO A 512 -33.77 10.61 -2.76
C PRO A 512 -34.64 11.86 -2.65
N VAL A 513 -34.20 12.97 -3.22
CA VAL A 513 -35.07 14.12 -3.47
C VAL A 513 -35.57 14.02 -4.90
N ARG A 514 -36.89 13.84 -5.07
CA ARG A 514 -37.50 13.97 -6.40
C ARG A 514 -37.56 15.45 -6.72
N LEU A 515 -36.74 15.90 -7.66
CA LEU A 515 -36.76 17.26 -8.17
C LEU A 515 -37.35 17.19 -9.58
N ARG A 516 -38.46 17.89 -9.82
CA ARG A 516 -38.88 18.20 -11.18
C ARG A 516 -38.25 19.53 -11.54
N ALA A 517 -37.35 19.54 -12.52
CA ALA A 517 -36.83 20.74 -13.17
C ALA A 517 -37.40 20.85 -14.59
N GLU A 518 -38.01 21.99 -14.89
CA GLU A 518 -38.50 22.30 -16.23
C GLU A 518 -37.72 23.50 -16.76
N ALA A 519 -37.05 23.34 -17.90
CA ALA A 519 -36.43 24.43 -18.63
C ALA A 519 -37.36 24.92 -19.74
N SER A 520 -37.36 26.22 -19.99
CA SER A 520 -38.16 26.85 -21.05
C SER A 520 -37.66 26.58 -22.48
N ALA A 521 -36.44 26.04 -22.66
CA ALA A 521 -35.83 25.81 -23.97
C ALA A 521 -34.82 24.63 -23.97
N SER A 522 -34.65 23.99 -25.14
CA SER A 522 -33.71 22.89 -25.38
C SER A 522 -32.30 23.34 -25.81
N GLN A 523 -32.14 24.62 -26.16
CA GLN A 523 -30.88 25.31 -26.41
C GLN A 523 -31.01 26.74 -25.87
N VAL A 524 -29.97 27.26 -25.23
CA VAL A 524 -30.02 28.58 -24.58
C VAL A 524 -28.90 29.46 -25.14
N ASN A 525 -29.27 30.61 -25.68
CA ASN A 525 -28.34 31.61 -26.19
C ASN A 525 -27.90 32.60 -25.10
N SER A 526 -26.77 33.26 -25.31
CA SER A 526 -26.35 34.45 -24.55
C SER A 526 -27.50 35.45 -24.37
N GLY A 527 -27.73 35.88 -23.12
CA GLY A 527 -28.77 36.86 -22.78
C GLY A 527 -30.18 36.28 -22.60
N GLU A 528 -30.40 34.99 -22.85
CA GLU A 528 -31.68 34.34 -22.59
C GLU A 528 -31.82 33.95 -21.11
N THR A 529 -33.05 34.06 -20.60
CA THR A 529 -33.38 33.63 -19.23
C THR A 529 -33.93 32.21 -19.27
N ILE A 530 -33.27 31.31 -18.53
CA ILE A 530 -33.76 29.97 -18.23
C ILE A 530 -34.66 30.07 -17.01
N HIS A 531 -35.91 29.65 -17.17
CA HIS A 531 -36.83 29.49 -16.06
C HIS A 531 -36.68 28.07 -15.53
N PHE A 532 -36.51 27.93 -14.21
CA PHE A 532 -36.55 26.66 -13.50
C PHE A 532 -37.75 26.65 -12.58
N THR A 533 -38.46 25.54 -12.56
CA THR A 533 -39.32 25.17 -11.43
C THR A 533 -38.66 23.99 -10.76
N ILE A 534 -38.50 23.99 -9.44
CA ILE A 534 -38.11 22.85 -8.62
C ILE A 534 -39.34 22.49 -7.78
N THR A 535 -39.70 21.22 -7.68
CA THR A 535 -40.81 20.77 -6.80
C THR A 535 -40.35 19.60 -5.95
N VAL A 536 -40.67 19.62 -4.65
CA VAL A 536 -40.31 18.56 -3.69
C VAL A 536 -41.59 17.85 -3.21
N PRO A 537 -41.67 16.51 -3.27
CA PRO A 537 -42.85 15.77 -2.85
C PRO A 537 -43.19 15.90 -1.36
N ASP A 538 -44.43 15.55 -1.03
CA ASP A 538 -44.91 15.56 0.35
C ASP A 538 -44.09 14.61 1.26
N GLY A 539 -43.61 15.14 2.40
CA GLY A 539 -42.86 14.39 3.41
C GLY A 539 -41.38 14.77 3.56
N GLN A 540 -40.83 15.57 2.64
CA GLN A 540 -39.46 16.07 2.71
C GLN A 540 -39.45 17.58 2.91
N ALA A 541 -38.65 18.08 3.85
CA ALA A 541 -38.48 19.50 4.11
C ALA A 541 -37.05 19.90 3.78
N ILE A 542 -36.89 20.86 2.86
CA ILE A 542 -35.60 21.36 2.37
C ILE A 542 -35.37 22.76 2.95
N GLU A 543 -34.21 22.95 3.57
CA GLU A 543 -33.78 24.18 4.23
C GLU A 543 -32.99 25.10 3.29
N ARG A 544 -32.20 24.54 2.36
CA ARG A 544 -31.35 25.29 1.42
C ARG A 544 -31.33 24.63 0.04
N VAL A 545 -31.22 25.45 -1.01
CA VAL A 545 -31.01 25.04 -2.39
C VAL A 545 -29.89 25.93 -2.96
N ALA A 546 -28.79 25.33 -3.42
CA ALA A 546 -27.77 26.03 -4.19
C ALA A 546 -27.84 25.63 -5.66
N LEU A 547 -27.45 26.54 -6.55
CA LEU A 547 -27.47 26.36 -8.00
C LEU A 547 -26.11 26.74 -8.57
N SER A 548 -25.43 25.78 -9.20
CA SER A 548 -24.29 26.05 -10.09
C SER A 548 -24.73 25.83 -11.54
N LEU A 549 -24.23 26.63 -12.50
CA LEU A 549 -24.58 26.53 -13.93
C LEU A 549 -23.32 26.47 -14.78
N ASP A 550 -23.12 25.33 -15.43
CA ASP A 550 -21.96 25.08 -16.28
C ASP A 550 -22.29 25.19 -17.76
N LEU A 551 -21.36 25.78 -18.53
CA LEU A 551 -21.29 25.64 -19.99
C LEU A 551 -20.19 24.65 -20.30
N LEU A 552 -20.53 23.55 -20.98
CA LEU A 552 -19.57 22.52 -21.37
C LEU A 552 -18.47 22.99 -22.36
N GLU A 553 -18.48 24.25 -22.83
CA GLU A 553 -17.58 24.71 -23.92
C GLU A 553 -16.78 26.03 -23.69
N ASP A 554 -16.88 26.75 -22.55
CA ASP A 554 -16.00 27.91 -22.27
C ASP A 554 -15.64 28.08 -20.77
N PRO A 555 -14.44 27.66 -20.32
CA PRO A 555 -14.10 27.48 -18.91
C PRO A 555 -13.30 28.64 -18.25
N TYR A 556 -13.11 29.79 -18.88
CA TYR A 556 -12.21 30.83 -18.34
C TYR A 556 -12.89 31.97 -17.55
N GLN A 557 -14.21 31.92 -17.37
CA GLN A 557 -14.93 32.85 -16.51
C GLN A 557 -15.94 32.12 -15.64
N PHE A 558 -15.49 31.66 -14.47
CA PHE A 558 -16.37 31.21 -13.40
C PHE A 558 -16.85 32.44 -12.62
N PRO A 559 -18.14 32.82 -12.66
CA PRO A 559 -18.71 33.39 -11.47
C PRO A 559 -18.73 32.27 -10.41
N SER A 560 -18.24 32.55 -9.20
CA SER A 560 -18.59 31.76 -8.02
C SER A 560 -20.11 31.50 -8.07
N PRO A 561 -20.61 30.30 -7.74
CA PRO A 561 -22.04 30.10 -7.63
C PRO A 561 -22.57 31.26 -6.78
N LYS A 562 -23.40 32.11 -7.37
CA LYS A 562 -24.02 33.16 -6.59
C LYS A 562 -24.90 32.41 -5.61
N GLU A 563 -24.49 32.37 -4.35
CA GLU A 563 -25.33 31.98 -3.23
C GLU A 563 -26.60 32.83 -3.30
N HIS A 564 -27.60 32.32 -3.98
CA HIS A 564 -28.94 32.82 -3.82
C HIS A 564 -29.49 32.04 -2.65
N ASP A 565 -29.32 32.59 -1.45
CA ASP A 565 -30.13 32.21 -0.29
C ASP A 565 -31.60 32.43 -0.68
N ILE A 566 -32.26 31.39 -1.21
CA ILE A 566 -33.69 31.45 -1.48
C ILE A 566 -34.38 31.40 -0.12
N LYS A 567 -34.57 32.58 0.49
CA LYS A 567 -35.28 32.71 1.77
C LYS A 567 -36.75 32.33 1.59
N VAL A 568 -37.07 31.21 2.23
CA VAL A 568 -38.36 30.57 2.49
C VAL A 568 -39.60 31.48 2.39
N GLY A 569 -40.52 31.10 1.48
CA GLY A 569 -41.95 31.40 1.56
C GLY A 569 -42.73 30.09 1.72
N GLN A 570 -43.47 29.96 2.81
CA GLN A 570 -43.84 28.69 3.46
C GLN A 570 -44.88 27.79 2.79
N HIS A 571 -45.30 28.00 1.53
CA HIS A 571 -46.64 27.51 1.14
C HIS A 571 -46.82 26.49 0.02
N ASP A 572 -45.90 26.23 -0.91
CA ASP A 572 -46.24 25.30 -2.03
C ASP A 572 -45.16 24.27 -2.44
N ARG A 573 -44.06 24.10 -1.68
CA ARG A 573 -42.97 23.11 -2.01
C ARG A 573 -42.50 23.19 -3.48
N LYS A 574 -42.61 24.38 -4.06
CA LYS A 574 -42.29 24.73 -5.43
C LYS A 574 -41.38 25.95 -5.39
N TRP A 575 -40.22 25.89 -6.05
CA TRP A 575 -39.28 26.99 -6.17
C TRP A 575 -39.20 27.38 -7.64
N GLU A 576 -39.37 28.67 -7.93
CA GLU A 576 -39.18 29.22 -9.26
C GLU A 576 -37.91 30.06 -9.25
N TYR A 577 -37.01 29.80 -10.20
CA TYR A 577 -35.75 30.52 -10.33
C TYR A 577 -35.54 30.93 -11.78
N ASP A 578 -35.01 32.13 -11.98
CA ASP A 578 -34.70 32.68 -13.29
C ASP A 578 -33.19 32.88 -13.37
N TYR A 579 -32.54 32.24 -14.34
CA TYR A 579 -31.13 32.48 -14.64
C TYR A 579 -30.96 33.08 -16.02
N THR A 580 -30.46 34.31 -16.09
CA THR A 580 -30.05 34.92 -17.35
C THR A 580 -28.63 34.47 -17.71
N VAL A 581 -28.48 33.80 -18.85
CA VAL A 581 -27.17 33.44 -19.39
C VAL A 581 -26.38 34.73 -19.65
N PRO A 582 -25.19 34.91 -19.06
CA PRO A 582 -24.40 36.13 -19.25
C PRO A 582 -24.10 36.45 -20.72
N ASP A 583 -24.06 37.75 -21.04
CA ASP A 583 -23.74 38.22 -22.40
C ASP A 583 -22.33 37.76 -22.85
N GLY A 584 -22.23 37.11 -24.00
CA GLY A 584 -20.97 36.65 -24.62
C GLY A 584 -20.72 35.13 -24.59
N ARG A 585 -21.61 34.32 -24.02
CA ARG A 585 -21.49 32.85 -23.95
C ARG A 585 -21.99 32.14 -25.23
N GLN A 586 -21.40 30.98 -25.59
CA GLN A 586 -21.87 30.12 -26.71
C GLN A 586 -23.11 29.29 -26.34
N ALA A 587 -23.87 28.83 -27.33
CA ALA A 587 -25.00 27.91 -27.12
C ALA A 587 -24.51 26.47 -26.87
N GLY A 588 -24.98 25.79 -25.82
CA GLY A 588 -24.51 24.44 -25.49
C GLY A 588 -25.39 23.69 -24.48
N ASN A 589 -24.95 22.49 -24.09
CA ASN A 589 -25.53 21.71 -23.01
C ASN A 589 -25.05 22.27 -21.66
N TYR A 590 -25.99 22.55 -20.76
CA TYR A 590 -25.68 23.04 -19.43
C TYR A 590 -25.81 21.90 -18.42
N SER A 591 -25.20 22.03 -17.24
CA SER A 591 -25.59 21.22 -16.07
C SER A 591 -25.88 22.13 -14.89
N VAL A 592 -26.89 21.76 -14.09
CA VAL A 592 -27.22 22.43 -12.82
C VAL A 592 -27.03 21.44 -11.69
N LEU A 593 -26.11 21.73 -10.76
CA LEU A 593 -26.09 21.05 -9.48
C LEU A 593 -27.05 21.75 -8.52
N LEU A 594 -27.89 20.93 -7.88
CA LEU A 594 -28.74 21.28 -6.76
C LEU A 594 -28.21 20.56 -5.54
N ALA A 595 -27.71 21.28 -4.54
CA ALA A 595 -27.41 20.73 -3.23
C ALA A 595 -28.45 21.19 -2.21
N LEU A 596 -28.82 20.28 -1.33
CA LEU A 596 -30.03 20.31 -0.51
C LEU A 596 -29.67 19.91 0.92
N LYS A 597 -30.22 20.62 1.91
CA LYS A 597 -30.13 20.25 3.32
C LYS A 597 -31.52 20.05 3.89
N ASN A 598 -31.79 18.94 4.57
CA ASN A 598 -33.10 18.69 5.16
C ASN A 598 -33.22 19.28 6.57
N THR A 599 -34.44 19.33 7.13
CA THR A 599 -34.68 19.85 8.49
C THR A 599 -34.05 19.04 9.63
N SER A 600 -33.52 17.85 9.34
CA SER A 600 -32.73 17.03 10.27
C SER A 600 -31.24 17.34 10.18
N GLY A 601 -30.81 18.20 9.25
CA GLY A 601 -29.42 18.60 9.01
C GLY A 601 -28.65 17.72 8.02
N GLU A 602 -29.33 16.82 7.30
CA GLU A 602 -28.70 15.87 6.35
C GLU A 602 -28.65 16.44 4.93
N ASN A 603 -27.56 16.17 4.20
CA ASN A 603 -27.31 16.69 2.86
C ASN A 603 -27.82 15.76 1.74
N GLY A 604 -28.18 16.31 0.58
CA GLY A 604 -28.53 15.60 -0.64
C GLY A 604 -28.26 16.43 -1.89
N TYR A 605 -28.19 15.82 -3.07
CA TYR A 605 -27.83 16.52 -4.30
C TYR A 605 -28.54 15.98 -5.56
N ALA A 606 -28.60 16.79 -6.61
CA ALA A 606 -29.05 16.40 -7.95
C ALA A 606 -28.31 17.16 -9.05
N ILE A 607 -27.97 16.51 -10.15
CA ILE A 607 -27.33 17.13 -11.32
C ILE A 607 -28.32 17.10 -12.49
N ILE A 608 -28.80 18.26 -12.94
CA ILE A 608 -29.72 18.37 -14.09
C ILE A 608 -28.90 18.67 -15.33
N ARG A 609 -28.94 17.80 -16.36
CA ARG A 609 -28.28 18.05 -17.66
C ARG A 609 -29.28 18.55 -18.69
N PHE A 610 -28.94 19.59 -19.44
CA PHE A 610 -29.76 20.16 -20.52
C PHE A 610 -29.24 19.67 -21.88
N GLY A 611 -30.12 19.24 -22.80
CA GLY A 611 -29.72 18.92 -24.17
C GLY A 611 -30.60 17.95 -24.97
N ASP A 612 -31.26 16.96 -24.32
CA ASP A 612 -31.87 15.85 -25.10
C ASP A 612 -33.41 15.75 -25.07
N ASP A 613 -34.11 16.39 -24.13
CA ASP A 613 -35.59 16.53 -24.10
C ASP A 613 -35.94 17.37 -22.85
N PRO A 614 -36.92 18.31 -22.84
CA PRO A 614 -37.48 18.86 -21.61
C PRO A 614 -38.31 17.79 -20.87
N THR A 615 -37.67 16.69 -20.48
CA THR A 615 -38.30 15.63 -19.69
C THR A 615 -37.94 15.79 -18.24
N THR A 616 -38.95 15.62 -17.40
CA THR A 616 -38.82 15.47 -15.96
C THR A 616 -37.81 14.37 -15.65
N GLN A 617 -36.59 14.72 -15.22
CA GLN A 617 -35.63 13.74 -14.73
C GLN A 617 -35.97 13.40 -13.27
N TYR A 618 -36.31 12.14 -13.02
CA TYR A 618 -36.51 11.62 -11.66
C TYR A 618 -35.19 11.04 -11.17
N PHE A 619 -34.57 11.68 -10.17
CA PHE A 619 -33.48 11.06 -9.44
C PHE A 619 -34.07 10.15 -8.36
N GLN A 620 -33.94 8.83 -8.57
CA GLN A 620 -34.03 7.87 -7.47
C GLN A 620 -32.62 7.75 -6.89
N GLY A 621 -32.38 8.39 -5.75
CA GLY A 621 -31.31 7.92 -4.85
C GLY A 621 -31.72 6.55 -4.34
N GLU A 622 -30.89 5.54 -4.50
CA GLU A 622 -31.18 4.22 -3.97
C GLU A 622 -31.19 4.28 -2.43
N SER A 623 -32.31 3.80 -1.87
CA SER A 623 -32.63 3.24 -0.54
C SER A 623 -31.90 3.78 0.70
N ALA A 624 -32.61 3.90 1.85
CA ALA A 624 -31.93 3.95 3.15
C ALA A 624 -31.03 2.71 3.31
N PHE A 625 -30.05 2.70 4.21
CA PHE A 625 -29.20 1.53 4.44
C PHE A 625 -29.31 1.07 5.89
N HIS A 626 -29.23 -0.23 6.10
CA HIS A 626 -29.19 -0.86 7.42
C HIS A 626 -27.89 -1.64 7.61
N GLN A 627 -27.37 -1.59 8.83
CA GLN A 627 -26.16 -2.30 9.22
C GLN A 627 -26.43 -3.77 9.46
N LEU A 628 -25.68 -4.64 8.79
CA LEU A 628 -25.61 -6.06 9.10
C LEU A 628 -24.29 -6.35 9.81
N THR A 629 -24.37 -6.80 11.06
CA THR A 629 -23.23 -7.28 11.84
C THR A 629 -23.24 -8.80 11.91
N ILE A 630 -22.20 -9.44 11.40
CA ILE A 630 -22.00 -10.89 11.45
C ILE A 630 -20.97 -11.21 12.52
N HIS A 631 -21.34 -12.07 13.46
CA HIS A 631 -20.39 -12.73 14.37
C HIS A 631 -20.12 -14.15 13.90
N LYS A 632 -18.88 -14.59 14.04
CA LYS A 632 -18.49 -15.96 13.73
C LYS A 632 -17.95 -16.67 14.97
N SER A 633 -18.55 -17.82 15.29
CA SER A 633 -18.09 -18.73 16.33
C SER A 633 -17.56 -20.01 15.68
N GLY A 634 -16.34 -20.43 16.02
CA GLY A 634 -15.67 -21.56 15.39
C GLY A 634 -14.97 -21.22 14.07
N TYR A 635 -14.58 -22.25 13.30
CA TYR A 635 -13.73 -22.08 12.12
C TYR A 635 -14.48 -22.36 10.80
N GLY A 636 -14.59 -21.30 10.00
CA GLY A 636 -15.22 -21.29 8.67
C GLY A 636 -15.11 -19.91 8.05
N THR A 637 -15.73 -19.71 6.89
CA THR A 637 -15.84 -18.43 6.20
C THR A 637 -17.29 -18.05 5.97
N ILE A 638 -17.57 -16.75 5.88
CA ILE A 638 -18.90 -16.21 5.58
C ILE A 638 -18.74 -15.11 4.55
N VAL A 639 -19.47 -15.20 3.43
CA VAL A 639 -19.50 -14.17 2.38
C VAL A 639 -20.94 -13.78 2.06
N SER A 640 -21.18 -12.57 1.56
CA SER A 640 -22.52 -12.11 1.17
C SER A 640 -22.69 -11.84 -0.33
N GLN A 641 -23.93 -11.91 -0.81
CA GLN A 641 -24.40 -11.30 -2.06
C GLN A 641 -25.65 -10.45 -1.81
N PRO A 642 -25.67 -9.13 -2.14
CA PRO A 642 -24.55 -8.33 -2.68
C PRO A 642 -23.29 -8.35 -1.81
N ALA A 643 -22.13 -8.06 -2.41
CA ALA A 643 -20.86 -8.09 -1.68
C ALA A 643 -20.83 -7.03 -0.57
N GLY A 644 -20.37 -7.40 0.62
CA GLY A 644 -20.29 -6.51 1.78
C GLY A 644 -19.72 -7.19 3.02
N ILE A 645 -20.17 -8.41 3.32
CA ILE A 645 -19.57 -9.27 4.34
C ILE A 645 -18.54 -10.20 3.68
N ASP A 646 -17.31 -10.19 4.16
CA ASP A 646 -16.27 -11.19 3.88
C ASP A 646 -15.52 -11.51 5.19
N CYS A 647 -16.05 -12.48 5.95
CA CYS A 647 -15.49 -12.92 7.22
C CYS A 647 -14.69 -14.21 6.99
N GLY A 648 -13.42 -14.06 6.59
CA GLY A 648 -12.45 -15.16 6.38
C GLY A 648 -12.03 -15.90 7.66
N GLU A 649 -11.04 -16.81 7.59
CA GLU A 649 -10.72 -17.74 8.70
C GLU A 649 -10.44 -17.07 10.06
N GLY A 650 -9.68 -15.97 10.09
CA GLY A 650 -9.29 -15.26 11.33
C GLY A 650 -10.28 -14.19 11.82
N CYS A 651 -11.34 -13.90 11.06
CA CYS A 651 -12.37 -12.93 11.42
C CYS A 651 -13.25 -13.49 12.56
N VAL A 652 -13.59 -12.67 13.56
CA VAL A 652 -14.59 -12.99 14.61
C VAL A 652 -15.88 -12.16 14.46
N GLU A 653 -15.77 -11.04 13.74
CA GLU A 653 -16.87 -10.10 13.47
C GLU A 653 -16.64 -9.40 12.13
N ALA A 654 -17.70 -9.23 11.34
CA ALA A 654 -17.71 -8.45 10.11
C ALA A 654 -18.96 -7.55 10.07
N VAL A 655 -18.81 -6.34 9.52
CA VAL A 655 -19.90 -5.34 9.48
C VAL A 655 -20.00 -4.78 8.07
N ALA A 656 -21.22 -4.70 7.55
CA ALA A 656 -21.50 -4.10 6.24
C ALA A 656 -22.86 -3.38 6.23
N LEU A 657 -23.02 -2.43 5.30
CA LEU A 657 -24.26 -1.68 5.10
C LEU A 657 -24.95 -2.17 3.83
N TYR A 658 -26.25 -2.42 3.91
CA TYR A 658 -27.08 -2.89 2.81
C TYR A 658 -28.33 -2.05 2.67
N GLN A 659 -28.84 -1.90 1.45
CA GLN A 659 -30.02 -1.10 1.15
C GLN A 659 -31.26 -1.60 1.92
N GLU A 660 -32.14 -0.69 2.29
CA GLU A 660 -33.43 -0.93 2.93
C GLU A 660 -34.28 -1.78 2.00
N GLU A 661 -34.96 -2.78 2.57
CA GLU A 661 -35.69 -3.85 1.88
C GLU A 661 -34.82 -4.74 0.96
N SER A 662 -33.49 -4.54 0.89
CA SER A 662 -32.63 -5.41 0.09
C SER A 662 -32.49 -6.79 0.73
N SER A 663 -32.43 -7.82 -0.11
CA SER A 663 -32.20 -9.19 0.32
C SER A 663 -30.71 -9.51 0.22
N VAL A 664 -30.09 -9.78 1.37
CA VAL A 664 -28.70 -10.17 1.51
C VAL A 664 -28.63 -11.68 1.68
N GLU A 665 -27.98 -12.36 0.74
CA GLU A 665 -27.69 -13.79 0.82
C GLU A 665 -26.31 -14.01 1.43
N LEU A 666 -26.25 -14.56 2.64
CA LEU A 666 -25.04 -14.96 3.34
C LEU A 666 -24.76 -16.43 3.05
N VAL A 667 -23.51 -16.78 2.72
CA VAL A 667 -23.06 -18.15 2.49
C VAL A 667 -21.98 -18.50 3.50
N ALA A 668 -22.26 -19.46 4.38
CA ALA A 668 -21.32 -20.03 5.32
C ALA A 668 -20.62 -21.26 4.72
N THR A 669 -19.30 -21.26 4.73
CA THR A 669 -18.47 -22.41 4.31
C THR A 669 -17.63 -22.88 5.50
N ALA A 670 -17.88 -24.10 5.97
CA ALA A 670 -17.10 -24.66 7.08
C ALA A 670 -15.67 -24.95 6.64
N ARG A 671 -14.71 -24.73 7.54
CA ARG A 671 -13.33 -25.16 7.31
C ARG A 671 -13.25 -26.69 7.41
N PRO A 672 -12.35 -27.38 6.68
CA PRO A 672 -12.17 -28.82 6.85
C PRO A 672 -11.94 -29.22 8.31
N GLY A 673 -12.68 -30.24 8.77
CA GLY A 673 -12.74 -30.66 10.17
C GLY A 673 -13.77 -29.94 11.05
N TYR A 674 -14.53 -29.01 10.47
CA TYR A 674 -15.67 -28.35 11.10
C TYR A 674 -16.93 -28.55 10.27
N ILE A 675 -18.09 -28.49 10.94
CA ILE A 675 -19.42 -28.47 10.33
C ILE A 675 -20.11 -27.15 10.67
N PHE A 676 -20.92 -26.64 9.75
CA PHE A 676 -21.76 -25.49 10.02
C PHE A 676 -22.98 -25.95 10.85
N SER A 677 -23.09 -25.50 12.11
CA SER A 677 -24.17 -25.91 13.01
C SER A 677 -25.41 -25.02 12.92
N GLY A 678 -25.27 -23.80 12.40
CA GLY A 678 -26.39 -22.94 12.04
C GLY A 678 -26.16 -21.45 12.28
N TRP A 679 -27.13 -20.67 11.84
CA TRP A 679 -27.28 -19.26 12.15
C TRP A 679 -28.09 -19.10 13.45
N SER A 680 -27.90 -17.99 14.16
CA SER A 680 -28.72 -17.64 15.32
C SER A 680 -30.23 -17.71 15.01
N GLU A 681 -31.02 -18.24 15.97
CA GLU A 681 -32.36 -18.84 15.81
C GLU A 681 -33.44 -17.99 15.08
N ALA A 682 -33.22 -16.69 14.85
CA ALA A 682 -34.23 -15.78 14.31
C ALA A 682 -34.22 -15.59 12.78
N HIS A 683 -33.18 -16.04 12.06
CA HIS A 683 -33.01 -15.66 10.64
C HIS A 683 -33.08 -16.84 9.66
N CYS A 684 -32.27 -17.89 9.84
CA CYS A 684 -32.03 -18.87 8.76
C CYS A 684 -31.85 -20.33 9.19
N GLY A 685 -31.90 -20.65 10.49
CA GLY A 685 -31.79 -22.04 10.97
C GLY A 685 -30.44 -22.68 10.61
N THR A 686 -30.46 -23.92 10.10
CA THR A 686 -29.26 -24.76 9.89
C THR A 686 -28.75 -24.80 8.45
N GLU A 687 -29.37 -24.05 7.53
CA GLU A 687 -28.95 -24.01 6.12
C GLU A 687 -27.67 -23.17 5.95
N THR A 688 -26.73 -23.61 5.10
CA THR A 688 -25.48 -22.87 4.85
C THR A 688 -25.71 -21.54 4.13
N VAL A 689 -26.85 -21.37 3.47
CA VAL A 689 -27.28 -20.14 2.82
C VAL A 689 -28.38 -19.48 3.64
N CYS A 690 -28.15 -18.22 4.03
CA CYS A 690 -29.07 -17.42 4.82
C CYS A 690 -29.49 -16.17 4.08
N ARG A 691 -30.79 -15.94 3.92
CA ARG A 691 -31.32 -14.72 3.28
C ARG A 691 -31.90 -13.79 4.33
N VAL A 692 -31.39 -12.57 4.36
CA VAL A 692 -31.76 -11.51 5.29
C VAL A 692 -32.38 -10.37 4.51
N THR A 693 -33.60 -9.98 4.82
CA THR A 693 -34.15 -8.71 4.33
C THR A 693 -33.72 -7.62 5.28
N MET A 694 -33.08 -6.58 4.75
CA MET A 694 -32.53 -5.49 5.55
C MET A 694 -33.58 -4.42 5.74
N ASP A 695 -34.41 -4.54 6.78
CA ASP A 695 -35.47 -3.59 7.17
C ASP A 695 -35.11 -2.78 8.43
N ARG A 696 -33.99 -3.12 9.06
CA ARG A 696 -33.37 -2.48 10.23
C ARG A 696 -31.95 -3.01 10.42
N ASP A 697 -31.18 -2.36 11.29
CA ASP A 697 -29.89 -2.88 11.74
C ASP A 697 -30.08 -4.28 12.34
N THR A 698 -29.30 -5.23 11.83
CA THR A 698 -29.47 -6.67 12.09
C THR A 698 -28.14 -7.28 12.50
N GLN A 699 -28.19 -8.17 13.49
CA GLN A 699 -27.02 -8.88 14.01
C GLN A 699 -27.26 -10.39 13.94
N ILE A 700 -26.33 -11.12 13.30
CA ILE A 700 -26.46 -12.56 13.08
C ILE A 700 -25.17 -13.26 13.50
N THR A 701 -25.29 -14.39 14.19
CA THR A 701 -24.13 -15.24 14.51
C THR A 701 -24.17 -16.51 13.68
N ALA A 702 -23.06 -16.86 13.03
CA ALA A 702 -22.85 -18.15 12.37
C ALA A 702 -21.96 -19.02 13.26
N THR A 703 -22.37 -20.27 13.49
CA THR A 703 -21.67 -21.21 14.36
C THR A 703 -21.11 -22.37 13.55
N PHE A 704 -19.82 -22.63 13.74
CA PHE A 704 -19.10 -23.77 13.19
C PHE A 704 -18.60 -24.64 14.35
N GLU A 705 -18.94 -25.91 14.34
CA GLU A 705 -18.57 -26.88 15.38
C GLU A 705 -17.56 -27.88 14.84
N GLU A 706 -16.69 -28.41 15.70
CA GLU A 706 -15.79 -29.48 15.28
C GLU A 706 -16.59 -30.69 14.78
N ASP A 707 -16.21 -31.22 13.62
CA ASP A 707 -16.77 -32.48 13.14
C ASP A 707 -16.35 -33.60 14.11
N SER A 708 -17.35 -34.23 14.73
CA SER A 708 -17.16 -35.34 15.68
C SER A 708 -16.87 -36.68 15.01
N GLY A 709 -16.74 -36.70 13.68
CA GLY A 709 -16.31 -37.88 12.93
C GLY A 709 -15.03 -38.52 13.48
N GLU A 710 -14.83 -39.76 13.11
CA GLU A 710 -13.66 -40.56 13.41
C GLU A 710 -13.26 -41.40 12.19
N ILE A 711 -11.97 -41.76 12.11
CA ILE A 711 -11.56 -42.86 11.24
C ILE A 711 -11.63 -44.14 12.06
N ARG A 712 -12.59 -45.01 11.72
CA ARG A 712 -12.65 -46.34 12.32
C ARG A 712 -11.64 -47.21 11.61
N PHE A 713 -10.58 -47.54 12.34
CA PHE A 713 -9.48 -48.35 11.85
C PHE A 713 -9.47 -49.71 12.54
N SER A 714 -9.51 -50.77 11.76
CA SER A 714 -9.41 -52.14 12.25
C SER A 714 -8.47 -52.96 11.38
N LYS A 715 -7.93 -54.01 11.99
CA LYS A 715 -7.10 -55.00 11.32
C LYS A 715 -7.56 -56.38 11.77
N GLU A 716 -7.78 -57.25 10.80
CA GLU A 716 -8.16 -58.64 11.01
C GLU A 716 -7.08 -59.56 10.42
N GLN A 717 -6.95 -60.76 11.00
CA GLN A 717 -5.98 -61.76 10.55
C GLN A 717 -6.60 -63.16 10.50
N THR A 718 -6.25 -63.92 9.47
CA THR A 718 -6.65 -65.32 9.28
C THR A 718 -5.46 -66.16 8.85
N LEU A 719 -5.21 -67.28 9.54
CA LEU A 719 -4.13 -68.22 9.21
C LEU A 719 -4.65 -69.33 8.29
N HIS A 720 -4.05 -69.44 7.09
CA HIS A 720 -4.29 -70.47 6.09
C HIS A 720 -3.15 -71.49 6.08
N ARG A 721 -3.49 -72.78 6.17
CA ARG A 721 -2.50 -73.86 6.28
C ARG A 721 -2.51 -74.73 5.03
N ASP A 722 -1.39 -74.78 4.32
CA ASP A 722 -1.21 -75.57 3.10
C ASP A 722 -1.40 -77.09 3.33
N ARG A 723 -1.36 -77.54 4.59
CA ARG A 723 -1.36 -78.96 4.98
C ARG A 723 -2.70 -79.49 5.54
N GLY A 724 -3.79 -78.76 5.41
CA GLY A 724 -5.15 -79.24 5.75
C GLY A 724 -5.42 -79.53 7.23
N GLY A 725 -4.66 -78.91 8.16
CA GLY A 725 -4.83 -79.09 9.61
C GLY A 725 -5.91 -78.18 10.22
N SER A 726 -6.57 -78.64 11.29
CA SER A 726 -7.59 -77.87 12.04
C SER A 726 -7.01 -76.53 12.57
N PRO A 727 -7.73 -75.40 12.47
CA PRO A 727 -7.27 -74.06 12.87
C PRO A 727 -6.89 -73.90 14.36
N SER A 728 -7.07 -74.93 15.18
CA SER A 728 -6.82 -74.93 16.63
C SER A 728 -5.41 -75.35 17.07
N GLN A 729 -4.46 -75.60 16.14
CA GLN A 729 -3.08 -75.99 16.50
C GLN A 729 -2.15 -74.76 16.67
N PRO A 730 -1.22 -74.76 17.64
CA PRO A 730 -0.60 -73.55 18.18
C PRO A 730 0.76 -73.18 17.55
N PHE A 731 1.01 -73.45 16.27
CA PHE A 731 2.30 -73.14 15.65
C PHE A 731 2.15 -72.75 14.18
N VAL A 732 3.08 -71.92 13.71
CA VAL A 732 3.16 -71.40 12.33
C VAL A 732 4.42 -71.98 11.69
N CYS A 733 4.25 -72.68 10.56
CA CYS A 733 5.35 -73.34 9.85
C CYS A 733 5.65 -72.63 8.53
N ARG A 734 6.88 -72.81 8.05
CA ARG A 734 7.27 -72.44 6.69
C ARG A 734 6.31 -73.06 5.67
N GLY A 735 5.76 -72.20 4.83
CA GLY A 735 4.76 -72.54 3.81
C GLY A 735 3.30 -72.32 4.23
N ASP A 736 3.02 -71.96 5.49
CA ASP A 736 1.71 -71.44 5.86
C ASP A 736 1.54 -70.00 5.32
N THR A 737 0.30 -69.61 5.05
CA THR A 737 -0.06 -68.27 4.58
C THR A 737 -0.89 -67.57 5.64
N ILE A 738 -0.60 -66.32 5.96
CA ILE A 738 -1.44 -65.50 6.84
C ILE A 738 -2.08 -64.41 5.99
N SER A 739 -3.40 -64.34 5.96
CA SER A 739 -4.16 -63.29 5.32
C SER A 739 -4.48 -62.20 6.34
N TYR A 740 -4.17 -60.96 6.02
CA TYR A 740 -4.54 -59.79 6.78
C TYR A 740 -5.57 -58.96 5.99
N SER A 741 -6.56 -58.40 6.67
CA SER A 741 -7.44 -57.36 6.13
C SER A 741 -7.34 -56.12 7.03
N ILE A 742 -7.07 -54.97 6.42
CA ILE A 742 -7.03 -53.67 7.09
C ILE A 742 -8.21 -52.85 6.58
N SER A 743 -9.10 -52.43 7.48
CA SER A 743 -10.26 -51.59 7.15
C SER A 743 -10.16 -50.22 7.77
N ALA A 744 -10.42 -49.19 6.96
CA ALA A 744 -10.53 -47.81 7.41
C ALA A 744 -11.84 -47.21 6.87
N VAL A 745 -12.67 -46.69 7.77
CA VAL A 745 -13.94 -46.04 7.42
C VAL A 745 -13.89 -44.57 7.81
N ASN A 746 -14.14 -43.67 6.85
CA ASN A 746 -14.23 -42.24 7.11
C ASN A 746 -15.64 -41.87 7.55
N THR A 747 -15.82 -41.45 8.80
CA THR A 747 -17.10 -40.96 9.31
C THR A 747 -17.19 -39.44 9.44
N PHE A 748 -16.15 -38.71 9.02
CA PHE A 748 -16.21 -37.25 8.87
C PHE A 748 -17.08 -36.87 7.68
N GLN A 749 -17.70 -35.70 7.73
CA GLN A 749 -18.42 -35.12 6.59
C GLN A 749 -17.48 -34.64 5.48
N SER A 750 -16.21 -34.42 5.81
CA SER A 750 -15.17 -34.03 4.84
C SER A 750 -14.38 -35.24 4.33
N ALA A 751 -13.91 -35.15 3.08
CA ALA A 751 -12.95 -36.11 2.53
C ALA A 751 -11.59 -35.98 3.23
N ILE A 752 -10.87 -37.10 3.31
CA ILE A 752 -9.56 -37.18 3.97
C ILE A 752 -8.52 -37.77 3.03
N SER A 753 -7.27 -37.36 3.17
CA SER A 753 -6.10 -38.09 2.66
C SER A 753 -5.63 -39.08 3.72
N LEU A 754 -5.50 -40.34 3.33
CA LEU A 754 -5.18 -41.46 4.19
C LEU A 754 -3.85 -42.07 3.77
N VAL A 755 -2.97 -42.33 4.75
CA VAL A 755 -1.73 -43.08 4.57
C VAL A 755 -1.72 -44.25 5.54
N ILE A 756 -1.59 -45.47 5.02
CA ILE A 756 -1.44 -46.70 5.80
C ILE A 756 -0.06 -47.25 5.53
N SER A 757 0.74 -47.42 6.58
CA SER A 757 2.00 -48.16 6.51
C SER A 757 1.92 -49.40 7.36
N ASP A 758 2.40 -50.52 6.82
CA ASP A 758 2.31 -51.80 7.49
C ASP A 758 3.66 -52.53 7.49
N THR A 759 4.09 -52.91 8.69
CA THR A 759 5.38 -53.53 8.95
C THR A 759 5.21 -54.96 9.45
N LEU A 760 5.91 -55.89 8.82
CA LEU A 760 5.85 -57.31 9.12
C LEU A 760 7.00 -57.78 10.01
N SER A 761 6.75 -58.89 10.70
CA SER A 761 7.80 -59.68 11.35
C SER A 761 8.79 -60.23 10.32
N PRO A 762 10.10 -60.33 10.65
CA PRO A 762 11.11 -60.93 9.78
C PRO A 762 10.86 -62.40 9.37
N LEU A 763 9.89 -63.08 10.01
CA LEU A 763 9.56 -64.48 9.77
C LEU A 763 8.62 -64.71 8.56
N VAL A 764 8.11 -63.63 7.96
CA VAL A 764 7.19 -63.67 6.84
C VAL A 764 7.66 -62.75 5.73
N GLU A 765 7.26 -63.06 4.49
CA GLU A 765 7.46 -62.20 3.33
C GLU A 765 6.14 -61.99 2.59
N TYR A 766 5.95 -60.82 1.99
CA TYR A 766 4.77 -60.54 1.18
C TYR A 766 4.71 -61.49 -0.01
N ILE A 767 3.52 -62.00 -0.32
CA ILE A 767 3.31 -62.70 -1.57
C ILE A 767 3.15 -61.64 -2.65
N ALA A 768 4.03 -61.65 -3.66
CA ALA A 768 4.14 -60.62 -4.69
C ALA A 768 2.85 -60.33 -5.51
N SER A 769 1.75 -61.05 -5.27
CA SER A 769 0.49 -60.95 -6.01
C SER A 769 -0.77 -60.90 -5.14
N SER A 770 -0.65 -60.58 -3.84
CA SER A 770 -1.77 -60.70 -2.91
C SER A 770 -2.36 -59.37 -2.42
N LEU A 771 -1.92 -58.20 -2.86
CA LEU A 771 -2.57 -56.95 -2.45
C LEU A 771 -3.89 -56.76 -3.23
N GLU A 772 -4.98 -56.66 -2.49
CA GLU A 772 -6.29 -56.29 -3.02
C GLU A 772 -6.80 -55.04 -2.29
N ILE A 773 -7.27 -54.05 -3.05
CA ILE A 773 -7.95 -52.88 -2.53
C ILE A 773 -9.39 -52.96 -2.99
N ASN A 774 -10.34 -53.03 -2.06
CA ASN A 774 -11.76 -53.20 -2.35
C ASN A 774 -12.04 -54.36 -3.34
N ASP A 775 -11.44 -55.52 -3.08
CA ASP A 775 -11.52 -56.74 -3.92
C ASP A 775 -10.91 -56.64 -5.34
N GLU A 776 -10.18 -55.56 -5.65
CA GLU A 776 -9.43 -55.42 -6.91
C GLU A 776 -7.93 -55.66 -6.70
N LYS A 777 -7.33 -56.52 -7.54
CA LYS A 777 -5.89 -56.81 -7.49
C LYS A 777 -5.04 -55.62 -7.92
N VAL A 778 -4.09 -55.25 -7.06
CA VAL A 778 -3.13 -54.18 -7.31
C VAL A 778 -1.73 -54.78 -7.42
N GLU A 779 -1.02 -54.49 -8.53
CA GLU A 779 0.40 -54.85 -8.66
C GLU A 779 1.25 -53.88 -7.85
N LEU A 780 1.91 -54.38 -6.81
CA LEU A 780 2.88 -53.60 -6.04
C LEU A 780 4.29 -53.78 -6.58
N ASN A 781 5.08 -52.73 -6.38
CA ASN A 781 6.53 -52.79 -6.41
C ASN A 781 7.00 -52.65 -4.94
N PHE A 782 8.17 -53.18 -4.56
CA PHE A 782 8.94 -52.90 -3.33
C PHE A 782 8.95 -53.91 -2.16
N SER A 783 9.70 -53.50 -1.12
CA SER A 783 10.80 -54.16 -0.42
C SER A 783 10.48 -54.42 1.05
N ASP A 784 9.62 -55.42 1.30
CA ASP A 784 9.24 -55.91 2.63
C ASP A 784 8.37 -54.97 3.52
N GLN A 785 7.84 -53.87 2.98
CA GLN A 785 6.85 -53.00 3.64
C GLN A 785 5.69 -52.63 2.70
N LEU A 786 4.47 -52.58 3.24
CA LEU A 786 3.29 -52.13 2.52
C LEU A 786 3.02 -50.67 2.86
N GLU A 787 2.87 -49.83 1.84
CA GLU A 787 2.45 -48.45 1.96
C GLU A 787 1.28 -48.17 1.00
N TYR A 788 0.17 -47.69 1.55
CA TYR A 788 -0.96 -47.19 0.78
C TYR A 788 -1.14 -45.70 1.09
N ALA A 789 -1.37 -44.91 0.03
CA ALA A 789 -1.77 -43.52 0.15
C ALA A 789 -2.91 -43.23 -0.83
N GLY A 790 -4.00 -42.63 -0.34
CA GLY A 790 -5.15 -42.29 -1.17
C GLY A 790 -6.16 -41.40 -0.46
N GLU A 791 -7.10 -40.84 -1.20
CA GLU A 791 -8.20 -40.06 -0.64
C GLU A 791 -9.40 -40.97 -0.33
N LEU A 792 -10.03 -40.73 0.82
CA LEU A 792 -11.23 -41.43 1.27
C LEU A 792 -12.36 -40.42 1.48
N ALA A 793 -13.41 -40.50 0.66
CA ALA A 793 -14.54 -39.59 0.75
C ALA A 793 -15.36 -39.85 2.03
N SER A 794 -16.28 -38.93 2.34
CA SER A 794 -17.18 -39.05 3.50
C SER A 794 -18.08 -40.27 3.38
N GLY A 795 -18.13 -41.09 4.44
CA GLY A 795 -18.92 -42.32 4.49
C GLY A 795 -18.32 -43.52 3.76
N ASP A 796 -17.25 -43.31 2.98
CA ASP A 796 -16.58 -44.38 2.26
C ASP A 796 -15.68 -45.21 3.18
N ALA A 797 -15.44 -46.44 2.74
CA ALA A 797 -14.54 -47.37 3.37
C ALA A 797 -13.49 -47.84 2.37
N ILE A 798 -12.30 -48.12 2.88
CA ILE A 798 -11.29 -48.87 2.16
C ILE A 798 -10.98 -50.15 2.94
N GLU A 799 -10.86 -51.24 2.19
CA GLU A 799 -10.38 -52.52 2.69
C GLU A 799 -9.14 -52.93 1.90
N ILE A 800 -8.04 -53.15 2.62
CA ILE A 800 -6.77 -53.62 2.07
C ILE A 800 -6.54 -55.04 2.58
N SER A 801 -6.62 -56.00 1.67
CA SER A 801 -6.39 -57.41 1.97
C SER A 801 -5.07 -57.87 1.38
N PHE A 802 -4.28 -58.61 2.14
CA PHE A 802 -3.05 -59.21 1.65
C PHE A 802 -2.64 -60.48 2.38
N ASP A 803 -1.97 -61.35 1.63
CA ASP A 803 -1.39 -62.58 2.15
C ASP A 803 0.12 -62.43 2.37
N VAL A 804 0.60 -63.01 3.45
CA VAL A 804 2.03 -63.16 3.71
C VAL A 804 2.39 -64.64 3.82
N LEU A 805 3.48 -65.02 3.17
CA LEU A 805 4.00 -66.37 3.24
C LEU A 805 4.97 -66.46 4.40
N VAL A 806 4.78 -67.48 5.23
CA VAL A 806 5.75 -67.80 6.28
C VAL A 806 6.97 -68.43 5.61
N ASN A 807 8.09 -67.70 5.57
CA ASN A 807 9.30 -68.12 4.88
C ASN A 807 10.28 -68.88 5.79
N GLN A 808 10.10 -68.77 7.13
CA GLN A 808 10.88 -69.47 8.14
C GLN A 808 9.98 -70.04 9.25
N ASP A 809 10.32 -71.21 9.78
CA ASP A 809 9.58 -71.81 10.91
C ASP A 809 9.75 -70.93 12.16
N ALA A 810 8.64 -70.52 12.79
CA ALA A 810 8.69 -69.78 14.04
C ALA A 810 9.12 -70.68 15.21
N LEU A 811 10.08 -70.23 16.04
CA LEU A 811 10.51 -70.97 17.21
C LEU A 811 9.50 -70.87 18.36
N VAL A 812 9.57 -71.80 19.32
CA VAL A 812 8.70 -71.81 20.49
C VAL A 812 8.88 -70.50 21.28
N ARG A 813 7.78 -69.79 21.54
CA ARG A 813 7.68 -68.43 22.14
C ARG A 813 7.87 -67.24 21.19
N GLU A 814 8.20 -67.45 19.92
CA GLU A 814 8.17 -66.35 18.95
C GLU A 814 6.73 -65.99 18.59
N ARG A 815 6.56 -64.74 18.16
CA ARG A 815 5.30 -64.22 17.63
C ARG A 815 5.55 -63.72 16.23
N VAL A 816 4.64 -64.07 15.32
CA VAL A 816 4.55 -63.37 14.04
C VAL A 816 3.71 -62.13 14.32
N GLU A 817 4.38 -60.99 14.44
CA GLU A 817 3.76 -59.69 14.68
C GLU A 817 3.61 -58.92 13.38
N ASN A 818 2.50 -58.20 13.26
CA ASN A 818 2.27 -57.33 12.13
C ASN A 818 1.59 -56.03 12.58
N THR A 819 2.30 -54.92 12.40
CA THR A 819 1.86 -53.60 12.85
C THR A 819 1.40 -52.76 11.66
N ALA A 820 0.14 -52.33 11.68
CA ALA A 820 -0.33 -51.28 10.80
C ALA A 820 -0.37 -49.93 11.53
N VAL A 821 0.09 -48.87 10.87
CA VAL A 821 0.02 -47.49 11.31
C VAL A 821 -0.78 -46.70 10.28
N LEU A 822 -1.81 -46.00 10.76
CA LEU A 822 -2.65 -45.15 9.94
C LEU A 822 -2.40 -43.69 10.29
N THR A 823 -2.21 -42.85 9.27
CA THR A 823 -2.12 -41.39 9.36
C THR A 823 -3.14 -40.75 8.43
N ALA A 824 -3.90 -39.75 8.89
CA ALA A 824 -4.98 -39.13 8.15
C ALA A 824 -4.91 -37.60 8.23
N TYR A 825 -5.17 -36.94 7.11
CA TYR A 825 -5.16 -35.49 6.92
C TYR A 825 -6.44 -35.05 6.21
N PHE A 826 -7.02 -33.90 6.53
CA PHE A 826 -8.10 -33.39 5.69
C PHE A 826 -7.49 -32.96 4.36
N VAL A 827 -8.20 -33.20 3.25
CA VAL A 827 -7.69 -32.80 1.92
C VAL A 827 -7.42 -31.29 1.91
N GLY A 828 -6.21 -30.89 1.50
CA GLY A 828 -5.75 -29.50 1.54
C GLY A 828 -5.09 -29.05 2.86
N TRP A 829 -4.98 -29.93 3.85
CA TRP A 829 -4.39 -29.65 5.17
C TRP A 829 -3.17 -30.56 5.44
N HIS A 830 -2.16 -30.02 6.12
CA HIS A 830 -0.88 -30.71 6.34
C HIS A 830 -0.71 -31.23 7.79
N THR A 831 -1.69 -30.97 8.67
CA THR A 831 -1.67 -31.42 10.06
C THR A 831 -2.50 -32.69 10.23
N PRO A 832 -1.91 -33.81 10.66
CA PRO A 832 -2.65 -35.05 10.85
C PRO A 832 -3.63 -34.94 12.02
N PHE A 833 -4.74 -35.67 11.95
CA PHE A 833 -5.80 -35.63 12.93
C PHE A 833 -6.42 -37.04 13.09
N ILE A 834 -5.96 -37.80 14.06
CA ILE A 834 -6.59 -39.07 14.41
C ILE A 834 -6.82 -39.07 15.90
N ARG A 835 -8.06 -39.28 16.32
CA ARG A 835 -8.40 -39.48 17.73
C ARG A 835 -8.24 -40.96 18.06
N ASP A 836 -7.04 -41.41 18.42
CA ASP A 836 -6.91 -42.68 19.14
C ASP A 836 -7.49 -42.47 20.55
N ARG A 837 -8.45 -43.31 20.98
CA ARG A 837 -9.06 -43.20 22.32
C ARG A 837 -8.05 -43.40 23.45
N GLN A 838 -6.82 -43.85 23.19
CA GLN A 838 -5.83 -44.13 24.24
C GLN A 838 -4.51 -43.33 24.19
N SER A 839 -4.20 -42.59 23.13
CA SER A 839 -3.03 -41.71 23.11
C SER A 839 -3.23 -40.50 22.19
N ASN A 840 -2.87 -39.30 22.65
CA ASN A 840 -2.87 -38.05 21.88
C ASN A 840 -1.84 -38.03 20.72
N THR A 841 -1.66 -39.15 20.03
CA THR A 841 -0.74 -39.33 18.90
C THR A 841 -1.49 -39.16 17.59
N THR A 842 -0.85 -38.51 16.62
CA THR A 842 -1.38 -38.20 15.28
C THR A 842 -1.55 -39.41 14.36
N SER A 843 -1.42 -40.63 14.88
CA SER A 843 -1.58 -41.90 14.17
C SER A 843 -2.28 -42.94 15.05
N ALA A 844 -3.09 -43.79 14.43
CA ALA A 844 -3.67 -44.97 15.06
C ALA A 844 -2.80 -46.19 14.74
N ARG A 845 -2.46 -46.99 15.76
CA ARG A 845 -1.62 -48.17 15.62
C ARG A 845 -2.39 -49.41 16.05
N VAL A 846 -2.49 -50.40 15.17
CA VAL A 846 -3.10 -51.71 15.48
C VAL A 846 -2.05 -52.80 15.27
N LEU A 847 -1.81 -53.59 16.31
CA LEU A 847 -0.90 -54.73 16.29
C LEU A 847 -1.72 -56.01 16.33
N GLU A 848 -1.56 -56.83 15.31
CA GLU A 848 -2.05 -58.21 15.31
C GLU A 848 -0.86 -59.15 15.47
N SER A 849 -1.04 -60.22 16.26
CA SER A 849 0.00 -61.21 16.46
C SER A 849 -0.55 -62.62 16.53
N VAL A 850 0.17 -63.57 15.94
CA VAL A 850 -0.07 -65.01 16.14
C VAL A 850 0.93 -65.52 17.15
N ALA A 851 0.46 -65.82 18.36
CA ALA A 851 1.28 -66.44 19.39
C ALA A 851 1.48 -67.93 19.09
N VAL A 852 2.70 -68.43 19.34
CA VAL A 852 3.01 -69.87 19.35
C VAL A 852 3.00 -70.39 20.79
N PRO A 853 1.89 -71.01 21.27
CA PRO A 853 1.82 -71.60 22.61
C PRO A 853 2.92 -72.61 22.92
N GLU A 854 3.30 -72.70 24.20
CA GLU A 854 4.21 -73.74 24.66
C GLU A 854 3.60 -75.13 24.49
N PRO A 855 4.36 -76.14 24.01
CA PRO A 855 3.86 -77.50 23.95
C PRO A 855 3.54 -78.02 25.35
N SER A 856 2.29 -78.45 25.58
CA SER A 856 1.87 -79.09 26.82
C SER A 856 2.53 -80.48 26.94
N THR A 857 3.64 -80.52 27.67
CA THR A 857 4.20 -81.69 28.38
C THR A 857 4.11 -83.03 27.62
N TYR A 858 4.75 -83.13 26.45
CA TYR A 858 5.23 -84.42 25.94
C TYR A 858 6.75 -84.41 25.90
N LEU A 859 7.31 -85.33 26.70
CA LEU A 859 8.73 -85.51 26.96
C LEU A 859 9.49 -85.97 25.70
N LEU A 860 10.71 -85.43 25.55
CA LEU A 860 11.88 -85.91 24.78
C LEU A 860 12.09 -85.39 23.33
N LEU A 861 12.99 -84.39 23.27
CA LEU A 861 14.02 -84.10 22.25
C LEU A 861 13.58 -83.79 20.81
N GLY A 862 13.48 -82.49 20.52
CA GLY A 862 13.53 -81.94 19.16
C GLY A 862 12.89 -80.56 19.09
N SER A 863 13.62 -79.56 18.60
CA SER A 863 13.12 -78.21 18.29
C SER A 863 11.87 -78.26 17.39
N GLY A 864 11.06 -77.18 17.37
CA GLY A 864 9.81 -77.07 16.60
C GLY A 864 9.87 -77.53 15.13
N LEU A 865 11.08 -77.53 14.53
CA LEU A 865 11.42 -78.14 13.25
C LEU A 865 10.90 -79.59 13.09
N LEU A 866 10.87 -80.40 14.15
CA LEU A 866 10.43 -81.80 14.05
C LEU A 866 8.91 -81.93 13.87
N LEU A 867 8.11 -81.02 14.43
CA LEU A 867 6.64 -81.02 14.30
C LEU A 867 6.22 -80.58 12.89
N CYS A 868 6.85 -79.54 12.34
CA CYS A 868 6.66 -79.16 10.95
C CYS A 868 7.12 -80.28 9.99
N ALA A 869 8.20 -81.02 10.30
CA ALA A 869 8.64 -82.16 9.49
C ALA A 869 7.72 -83.41 9.60
N LEU A 870 7.23 -83.73 10.80
CA LEU A 870 6.33 -84.87 11.04
C LEU A 870 4.97 -84.68 10.35
N ALA A 871 4.41 -83.46 10.36
CA ALA A 871 3.19 -83.16 9.63
C ALA A 871 3.35 -83.36 8.11
N LYS A 872 4.53 -83.02 7.55
CA LYS A 872 4.85 -83.23 6.13
C LYS A 872 4.97 -84.72 5.79
N LYS A 873 5.67 -85.47 6.64
CA LYS A 873 5.89 -86.91 6.46
C LYS A 873 4.60 -87.74 6.56
N THR A 874 3.69 -87.36 7.47
CA THR A 874 2.40 -88.06 7.65
C THR A 874 1.44 -87.86 6.47
N ILE A 875 1.61 -86.80 5.68
CA ILE A 875 0.79 -86.52 4.48
C ILE A 875 1.42 -87.17 3.24
N GLU A 876 2.76 -87.16 3.11
CA GLU A 876 3.46 -87.88 2.03
C GLU A 876 3.32 -89.40 2.15
N GLU A 877 3.17 -89.96 3.36
CA GLU A 877 2.86 -91.39 3.56
C GLU A 877 1.37 -91.73 3.37
N LYS A 878 0.49 -90.71 3.23
CA LYS A 878 -0.96 -90.86 2.96
C LYS A 878 -1.38 -90.51 1.52
N ARG A 879 -0.46 -90.02 0.68
CA ARG A 879 -0.60 -89.87 -0.78
C ARG A 879 0.08 -91.05 -1.46
#